data_AF-Q0VA65-F1
#
_entry.id   AF-Q0VA65-F1
#
_cell.length_a   1.000
_cell.length_b   1.000
_cell.length_c   1.000
_cell.angle_alpha   90.00
_cell.angle_beta   90.00
_cell.angle_gamma   90.00
#
_symmetry.space_group_name_H-M   'P 1'
#
loop_
_entity.id
_entity.type
_entity.pdbx_description
1 polymer ?
#
loop_
_entity_poly.entity_id
_entity_poly.type
_entity_poly.pdbx_seq_one_letter_code
_entity_poly.pdbx_strand_id
1 'polypeptide(L)'
;MDDGKPVWAPHPTDGFQLGKIVDIGPDSLTIEPLNQKGKTFLAPINQVFPAEEDTSKHVEDNCSLMYLNEATLLHNIQVRYSKDKIYTYVANILIAVNPYFDVPKLYTSEQIKQYHGKSLGTLLPHVYAIADKAFRDMKVLKMSQSIIVSGESGAGKTENTKFVLRYLTESYGSGQDIDERIVEANPLLEAFGNAKTVRNNNSSRFGKFVEIHFNEKNSVVGGFVSHYLLEKSRICVQGQDERNYHIFYRLCAGAPEDIRQKLFLCSPDTFRYLNRGCTRYFASKDTDKQILQNRKSPEYLKHGALKDPLLDDHGDFNRMCIAMKKIGLDDTEKLDLFRVVAGVLHLGNIDFEEAGSTSGGCTLRKKSSESLQCCAKLLGLDQDDLQVSLTSRVMLTTAGGTKGTVIKVPLKVQQAENARDALAKAIYSHLFDHVVNRVNQCFPFERSSFFIGVLDIAGFEYFEHNSFEQFCINYCNEKLQQFFNERILKEEQELYQKEGLGVNEVHYVDNQDCIDLIEAKLVGILDILDEENRLPQPTDQHFTSAVHQKHKNHFRLTIPRKSKLAVHRNIRDDEGFIVRHFAGAVCYETTQFVEKNNDALHMSLESLICESKDKFVRELFESANNHKDLKQKTGKLSFISVGNKFKTQLNLLLEKLRSTGSSFIRCIKPNLKMTSHQFEGAQILSQLQCSGMVSVLDLMQGGFPSRASFHELYNMYKKYMPAKMSRLDPRLFCKALFKALGLNENDYKFGLTKVFFRPGKFAEFDQIMKSDPDHLAELIRRVNHWLICSRWKKVQWCALCVIKLKNKIQYRASACIKMQKTIRMWLCRKKHKPRIDGMVKVQTLKKRLDKFNEVVNALKEGKAEMSKQVKDLELSIDALLSKIKNTIMTREQIEREYDNLVKSSGQLLNSLQKRKKEEEEAERLHKIQEEKKKK
;
A
#
# COMPACT_ATOMS: atom_id res chain seq x y z
N MET A 1 6.92 38.80 -3.07
CA MET A 1 5.58 39.41 -3.21
C MET A 1 5.84 40.89 -3.41
N ASP A 2 5.27 41.51 -4.44
CA ASP A 2 5.47 42.94 -4.70
C ASP A 2 4.38 43.75 -3.98
N ASP A 3 4.71 44.96 -3.53
CA ASP A 3 3.78 45.86 -2.84
C ASP A 3 2.53 46.16 -3.70
N GLY A 4 1.35 46.09 -3.08
CA GLY A 4 0.07 46.43 -3.70
C GLY A 4 -0.61 45.32 -4.53
N LYS A 5 0.05 44.20 -4.79
CA LYS A 5 -0.54 43.05 -5.50
C LYS A 5 -1.49 42.24 -4.59
N PRO A 6 -2.56 41.63 -5.17
CA PRO A 6 -3.48 40.81 -4.40
C PRO A 6 -2.80 39.52 -3.90
N VAL A 7 -3.18 39.09 -2.71
CA VAL A 7 -2.74 37.84 -2.09
C VAL A 7 -3.94 37.03 -1.61
N TRP A 8 -3.80 35.72 -1.62
CA TRP A 8 -4.70 34.80 -0.94
C TRP A 8 -4.30 34.68 0.53
N ALA A 9 -5.25 34.87 1.43
CA ALA A 9 -5.06 34.75 2.87
C ALA A 9 -6.11 33.80 3.45
N PRO A 10 -5.79 33.08 4.55
CA PRO A 10 -6.64 32.03 5.08
C PRO A 10 -7.99 32.58 5.58
N HIS A 11 -9.07 31.87 5.29
CA HIS A 11 -10.43 32.19 5.72
C HIS A 11 -11.13 30.96 6.31
N PRO A 12 -11.73 31.03 7.51
CA PRO A 12 -12.31 29.84 8.18
C PRO A 12 -13.43 29.13 7.41
N THR A 13 -14.20 29.86 6.61
CA THR A 13 -15.37 29.32 5.88
C THR A 13 -15.04 29.00 4.43
N ASP A 14 -14.35 29.93 3.76
CA ASP A 14 -14.06 29.83 2.32
C ASP A 14 -12.72 29.15 2.02
N GLY A 15 -11.95 28.80 3.05
CA GLY A 15 -10.58 28.31 2.93
C GLY A 15 -9.60 29.45 2.69
N PHE A 16 -9.80 30.21 1.62
CA PHE A 16 -9.01 31.40 1.30
C PHE A 16 -9.89 32.57 0.86
N GLN A 17 -9.41 33.79 1.12
CA GLN A 17 -10.00 35.03 0.62
C GLN A 17 -8.92 35.95 0.05
N LEU A 18 -9.30 36.82 -0.89
CA LEU A 18 -8.39 37.81 -1.45
C LEU A 18 -8.19 38.98 -0.49
N GLY A 19 -6.95 39.42 -0.35
CA GLY A 19 -6.59 40.61 0.40
C GLY A 19 -5.36 41.30 -0.15
N LYS A 20 -4.96 42.37 0.54
CA LYS A 20 -3.71 43.10 0.31
C LYS A 20 -2.88 43.11 1.59
N ILE A 21 -1.57 43.03 1.45
CA ILE A 21 -0.64 43.18 2.57
C ILE A 21 -0.58 44.66 2.92
N VAL A 22 -0.83 44.98 4.18
CA VAL A 22 -0.77 46.35 4.73
C VAL A 22 0.48 46.54 5.59
N ASP A 23 0.91 45.49 6.29
CA ASP A 23 2.10 45.50 7.16
C ASP A 23 2.75 44.12 7.23
N ILE A 24 4.06 44.08 7.47
CA ILE A 24 4.89 42.86 7.48
C ILE A 24 5.55 42.73 8.86
N GLY A 25 5.08 41.78 9.66
CA GLY A 25 5.70 41.38 10.92
C GLY A 25 6.76 40.28 10.75
N PRO A 26 7.42 39.85 11.85
CA PRO A 26 8.48 38.85 11.81
C PRO A 26 7.99 37.45 11.37
N ASP A 27 6.82 37.02 11.87
CA ASP A 27 6.24 35.69 11.58
C ASP A 27 4.83 35.76 10.95
N SER A 28 4.28 36.97 10.79
CA SER A 28 2.91 37.18 10.34
C SER A 28 2.77 38.42 9.47
N LEU A 29 1.77 38.42 8.59
CA LEU A 29 1.40 39.50 7.69
C LEU A 29 0.05 40.08 8.12
N THR A 30 -0.06 41.40 8.13
CA THR A 30 -1.33 42.10 8.34
C THR A 30 -2.02 42.23 6.99
N ILE A 31 -3.15 41.54 6.83
CA ILE A 31 -3.90 41.48 5.59
C ILE A 31 -5.22 42.27 5.71
N GLU A 32 -5.50 43.11 4.72
CA GLU A 32 -6.81 43.74 4.51
C GLU A 32 -7.57 42.97 3.41
N PRO A 33 -8.72 42.32 3.71
CA PRO A 33 -9.54 41.67 2.70
C PRO A 33 -10.11 42.65 1.67
N LEU A 34 -10.13 42.26 0.40
CA LEU A 34 -10.69 43.10 -0.68
C LEU A 34 -12.20 43.33 -0.54
N ASN A 35 -12.91 42.38 0.08
CA ASN A 35 -14.36 42.43 0.30
C ASN A 35 -14.76 43.24 1.57
N GLN A 36 -13.82 43.53 2.48
CA GLN A 36 -14.08 44.20 3.76
C GLN A 36 -13.04 45.29 4.01
N LYS A 37 -13.14 46.39 3.26
CA LYS A 37 -12.26 47.55 3.41
C LYS A 37 -12.27 48.09 4.85
N GLY A 38 -11.10 48.37 5.40
CA GLY A 38 -10.90 48.90 6.75
C GLY A 38 -10.86 47.86 7.87
N LYS A 39 -11.04 46.56 7.59
CA LYS A 39 -10.82 45.48 8.56
C LYS A 39 -9.52 44.76 8.23
N THR A 40 -8.62 44.64 9.20
CA THR A 40 -7.37 43.90 9.05
C THR A 40 -7.36 42.68 9.96
N PHE A 41 -6.68 41.63 9.53
CA PHE A 41 -6.39 40.46 10.36
C PHE A 41 -4.95 39.99 10.14
N LEU A 42 -4.41 39.26 11.11
CA LEU A 42 -3.07 38.69 11.05
C LEU A 42 -3.11 37.29 10.45
N ALA A 43 -2.27 37.04 9.45
CA ALA A 43 -2.10 35.74 8.81
C ALA A 43 -0.63 35.29 8.90
N PRO A 44 -0.33 34.02 9.23
CA PRO A 44 1.03 33.49 9.18
C PRO A 44 1.65 33.61 7.79
N ILE A 45 2.93 33.96 7.69
CA ILE A 45 3.62 34.14 6.39
C ILE A 45 3.52 32.89 5.51
N ASN A 46 3.59 31.69 6.11
CA ASN A 46 3.52 30.41 5.40
C ASN A 46 2.10 30.02 4.92
N GLN A 47 1.07 30.82 5.22
CA GLN A 47 -0.31 30.59 4.81
C GLN A 47 -0.83 31.69 3.86
N VAL A 48 0.03 32.63 3.45
CA VAL A 48 -0.32 33.69 2.51
C VAL A 48 0.32 33.38 1.17
N PHE A 49 -0.51 33.35 0.12
CA PHE A 49 -0.08 32.96 -1.22
C PHE A 49 -0.27 34.10 -2.24
N PRO A 50 0.58 34.20 -3.27
CA PRO A 50 0.35 35.14 -4.35
C PRO A 50 -0.94 34.81 -5.11
N ALA A 51 -1.70 35.85 -5.50
CA ALA A 51 -2.90 35.72 -6.31
C ALA A 51 -2.71 36.32 -7.71
N GLU A 52 -3.47 35.81 -8.68
CA GLU A 52 -3.60 36.45 -10.00
C GLU A 52 -4.53 37.68 -9.92
N GLU A 53 -4.31 38.67 -10.78
CA GLU A 53 -5.17 39.87 -10.84
C GLU A 53 -6.55 39.58 -11.44
N ASP A 54 -6.62 38.69 -12.44
CA ASP A 54 -7.89 38.26 -13.04
C ASP A 54 -8.48 37.07 -12.27
N THR A 55 -9.44 37.37 -11.41
CA THR A 55 -10.13 36.39 -10.56
C THR A 55 -11.19 35.58 -11.31
N SER A 56 -11.54 35.95 -12.55
CA SER A 56 -12.59 35.28 -13.35
C SER A 56 -12.04 34.18 -14.27
N LYS A 57 -10.72 34.21 -14.49
CA LYS A 57 -9.97 33.25 -15.29
C LYS A 57 -9.97 31.88 -14.62
N HIS A 58 -10.14 30.86 -15.45
CA HIS A 58 -10.02 29.47 -15.04
C HIS A 58 -9.18 28.69 -16.06
N VAL A 59 -8.57 27.60 -15.63
CA VAL A 59 -7.81 26.70 -16.50
C VAL A 59 -8.39 25.29 -16.45
N GLU A 60 -8.15 24.51 -17.50
CA GLU A 60 -8.59 23.12 -17.60
C GLU A 60 -7.64 22.15 -16.91
N ASP A 61 -6.34 22.45 -16.97
CA ASP A 61 -5.28 21.78 -16.23
C ASP A 61 -4.67 22.76 -15.25
N ASN A 62 -4.75 22.44 -13.96
CA ASN A 62 -4.21 23.27 -12.88
C ASN A 62 -2.71 23.52 -13.04
N CYS A 63 -1.98 22.65 -13.72
CA CYS A 63 -0.57 22.87 -14.00
C CYS A 63 -0.30 24.06 -14.96
N SER A 64 -1.35 24.66 -15.53
CA SER A 64 -1.29 25.89 -16.36
C SER A 64 -1.56 27.18 -15.58
N LEU A 65 -1.79 27.11 -14.26
CA LEU A 65 -1.95 28.30 -13.41
C LEU A 65 -0.63 29.09 -13.33
N MET A 66 -0.72 30.42 -13.21
CA MET A 66 0.46 31.28 -13.09
C MET A 66 1.18 31.03 -11.75
N TYR A 67 0.39 30.92 -10.68
CA TYR A 67 0.86 30.55 -9.36
C TYR A 67 0.26 29.19 -9.01
N LEU A 68 1.12 28.19 -8.82
CA LEU A 68 0.74 26.86 -8.36
C LEU A 68 0.80 26.87 -6.84
N ASN A 69 -0.35 27.01 -6.21
CA ASN A 69 -0.50 26.90 -4.75
C ASN A 69 -1.89 26.37 -4.41
N GLU A 70 -2.12 26.04 -3.14
CA GLU A 70 -3.40 25.47 -2.70
C GLU A 70 -4.58 26.44 -2.84
N ALA A 71 -4.35 27.75 -2.69
CA ALA A 71 -5.40 28.75 -2.82
C ALA A 71 -5.85 28.94 -4.28
N THR A 72 -4.92 28.99 -5.23
CA THR A 72 -5.24 29.09 -6.67
C THR A 72 -5.87 27.81 -7.20
N LEU A 73 -5.47 26.63 -6.69
CA LEU A 73 -6.14 25.36 -6.98
C LEU A 73 -7.61 25.41 -6.53
N LEU A 74 -7.87 25.78 -5.28
CA LEU A 74 -9.22 25.86 -4.72
C LEU A 74 -10.07 26.86 -5.51
N HIS A 75 -9.53 28.04 -5.80
CA HIS A 75 -10.20 29.08 -6.57
C HIS A 75 -10.53 28.62 -8.00
N ASN A 76 -9.61 27.96 -8.70
CA ASN A 76 -9.88 27.43 -10.04
C ASN A 76 -11.04 26.42 -10.02
N ILE A 77 -11.06 25.52 -9.03
CA ILE A 77 -12.15 24.55 -8.85
C ILE A 77 -13.47 25.28 -8.54
N GLN A 78 -13.46 26.31 -7.69
CA GLN A 78 -14.63 27.12 -7.35
C GLN A 78 -15.22 27.82 -8.59
N VAL A 79 -14.39 28.52 -9.36
CA VAL A 79 -14.84 29.24 -10.57
C VAL A 79 -15.38 28.26 -11.60
N ARG A 80 -14.74 27.09 -11.78
CA ARG A 80 -15.22 26.06 -12.71
C ARG A 80 -16.55 25.44 -12.26
N TYR A 81 -16.68 25.14 -10.97
CA TYR A 81 -17.91 24.59 -10.39
C TYR A 81 -19.09 25.55 -10.57
N SER A 82 -18.87 26.87 -10.39
CA SER A 82 -19.91 27.89 -10.64
C SER A 82 -20.37 28.00 -12.10
N LYS A 83 -19.62 27.41 -13.04
CA LYS A 83 -19.92 27.36 -14.49
C LYS A 83 -20.31 25.95 -14.95
N ASP A 84 -20.73 25.08 -14.03
CA ASP A 84 -21.08 23.67 -14.26
C ASP A 84 -19.97 22.81 -14.88
N LYS A 85 -18.71 23.24 -14.75
CA LYS A 85 -17.53 22.50 -15.21
C LYS A 85 -16.94 21.67 -14.07
N ILE A 86 -17.50 20.48 -13.87
CA ILE A 86 -17.19 19.62 -12.71
C ILE A 86 -15.84 18.90 -12.76
N TYR A 87 -15.24 18.77 -13.94
CA TYR A 87 -13.99 18.04 -14.16
C TYR A 87 -12.81 19.00 -14.35
N THR A 88 -11.68 18.72 -13.72
CA THR A 88 -10.44 19.52 -13.85
C THR A 88 -9.21 18.62 -13.80
N TYR A 89 -8.21 18.85 -14.65
CA TYR A 89 -6.96 18.09 -14.60
C TYR A 89 -5.97 18.65 -13.58
N VAL A 90 -5.16 17.76 -13.03
CA VAL A 90 -3.88 18.04 -12.41
C VAL A 90 -2.88 17.10 -13.08
N ALA A 91 -2.24 17.55 -14.15
CA ALA A 91 -1.43 16.70 -15.02
C ALA A 91 -2.19 15.45 -15.53
N ASN A 92 -1.86 14.25 -15.04
CA ASN A 92 -2.49 12.98 -15.42
C ASN A 92 -3.61 12.52 -14.46
N ILE A 93 -3.91 13.32 -13.43
CA ILE A 93 -4.95 13.06 -12.44
C ILE A 93 -6.19 13.88 -12.80
N LEU A 94 -7.38 13.29 -12.63
CA LEU A 94 -8.65 13.99 -12.80
C LEU A 94 -9.28 14.30 -11.44
N ILE A 95 -9.57 15.57 -11.19
CA ILE A 95 -10.43 16.03 -10.11
C ILE A 95 -11.88 16.07 -10.62
N ALA A 96 -12.79 15.45 -9.87
CA ALA A 96 -14.21 15.40 -10.18
C ALA A 96 -15.02 15.93 -8.99
N VAL A 97 -15.68 17.07 -9.14
CA VAL A 97 -16.53 17.65 -8.08
C VAL A 97 -17.98 17.21 -8.28
N ASN A 98 -18.62 16.66 -7.25
CA ASN A 98 -20.00 16.17 -7.39
C ASN A 98 -20.99 17.33 -7.62
N PRO A 99 -21.73 17.39 -8.76
CA PRO A 99 -22.71 18.46 -8.98
C PRO A 99 -23.99 18.31 -8.13
N TYR A 100 -24.34 17.10 -7.69
CA TYR A 100 -25.66 16.75 -7.11
C TYR A 100 -26.87 16.97 -8.05
N PHE A 101 -26.63 17.05 -9.36
CA PHE A 101 -27.66 17.04 -10.41
C PHE A 101 -27.07 16.49 -11.72
N ASP A 102 -27.94 16.08 -12.64
CA ASP A 102 -27.52 15.62 -13.96
C ASP A 102 -27.13 16.81 -14.84
N VAL A 103 -25.84 16.89 -15.19
CA VAL A 103 -25.34 17.94 -16.09
C VAL A 103 -25.77 17.62 -17.53
N PRO A 104 -26.57 18.49 -18.19
CA PRO A 104 -27.11 18.20 -19.52
C PRO A 104 -26.00 17.91 -20.56
N LYS A 105 -26.24 16.91 -21.41
CA LYS A 105 -25.38 16.50 -22.54
C LYS A 105 -24.00 15.92 -22.19
N LEU A 106 -23.56 15.96 -20.93
CA LEU A 106 -22.20 15.59 -20.52
C LEU A 106 -21.88 14.10 -20.73
N TYR A 107 -22.85 13.21 -20.48
CA TYR A 107 -22.67 11.75 -20.54
C TYR A 107 -23.42 11.08 -21.70
N THR A 108 -23.51 11.78 -22.83
CA THR A 108 -24.18 11.27 -24.05
C THR A 108 -23.25 10.37 -24.86
N SER A 109 -23.83 9.44 -25.63
CA SER A 109 -23.04 8.59 -26.54
C SER A 109 -22.36 9.38 -27.66
N GLU A 110 -22.85 10.59 -27.98
CA GLU A 110 -22.13 11.51 -28.86
C GLU A 110 -20.81 11.98 -28.21
N GLN A 111 -20.84 12.32 -26.92
CA GLN A 111 -19.64 12.69 -26.18
C GLN A 111 -18.62 11.56 -26.12
N ILE A 112 -19.07 10.31 -25.93
CA ILE A 112 -18.21 9.12 -25.98
C ILE A 112 -17.46 9.04 -27.33
N LYS A 113 -18.18 9.19 -28.45
CA LYS A 113 -17.58 9.19 -29.80
C LYS A 113 -16.59 10.35 -30.00
N GLN A 114 -16.85 11.52 -29.42
CA GLN A 114 -15.94 12.67 -29.53
C GLN A 114 -14.60 12.43 -28.81
N TYR A 115 -14.63 11.80 -27.64
CA TYR A 115 -13.42 11.50 -26.85
C TYR A 115 -12.62 10.29 -27.38
N HIS A 116 -13.23 9.46 -28.22
CA HIS A 116 -12.62 8.25 -28.77
C HIS A 116 -11.28 8.50 -29.46
N GLY A 117 -10.21 7.89 -28.94
CA GLY A 117 -8.86 7.96 -29.49
C GLY A 117 -8.20 9.35 -29.42
N LYS A 118 -8.76 10.29 -28.66
CA LYS A 118 -8.19 11.64 -28.49
C LYS A 118 -7.13 11.66 -27.40
N SER A 119 -6.04 12.40 -27.65
CA SER A 119 -4.99 12.61 -26.65
C SER A 119 -5.50 13.43 -25.46
N LEU A 120 -4.96 13.13 -24.27
CA LEU A 120 -5.27 13.87 -23.05
C LEU A 120 -4.90 15.36 -23.24
N GLY A 121 -5.76 16.28 -22.81
CA GLY A 121 -5.55 17.73 -22.94
C GLY A 121 -5.90 18.32 -24.31
N THR A 122 -6.34 17.52 -25.29
CA THR A 122 -6.85 18.05 -26.58
C THR A 122 -8.31 18.52 -26.47
N LEU A 123 -9.09 17.82 -25.66
CA LEU A 123 -10.47 18.15 -25.34
C LEU A 123 -10.58 18.57 -23.88
N LEU A 124 -11.73 19.16 -23.53
CA LEU A 124 -12.04 19.56 -22.16
C LEU A 124 -11.85 18.41 -21.16
N PRO A 125 -11.54 18.69 -19.89
CA PRO A 125 -11.41 17.66 -18.88
C PRO A 125 -12.66 16.80 -18.75
N HIS A 126 -12.48 15.48 -18.85
CA HIS A 126 -13.57 14.52 -18.74
C HIS A 126 -13.06 13.15 -18.25
N VAL A 127 -13.95 12.41 -17.58
CA VAL A 127 -13.68 11.02 -17.14
C VAL A 127 -13.38 10.08 -18.32
N TYR A 128 -14.03 10.31 -19.46
CA TYR A 128 -13.80 9.56 -20.70
C TYR A 128 -12.38 9.69 -21.23
N ALA A 129 -11.73 10.84 -21.07
CA ALA A 129 -10.35 11.01 -21.50
C ALA A 129 -9.37 10.16 -20.65
N ILE A 130 -9.68 9.95 -19.35
CA ILE A 130 -8.89 9.06 -18.49
C ILE A 130 -9.09 7.60 -18.90
N ALA A 131 -10.33 7.20 -19.19
CA ALA A 131 -10.65 5.86 -19.69
C ALA A 131 -9.96 5.58 -21.05
N ASP A 132 -10.00 6.54 -21.98
CA ASP A 132 -9.33 6.44 -23.28
C ASP A 132 -7.81 6.36 -23.14
N LYS A 133 -7.24 7.20 -22.28
CA LYS A 133 -5.81 7.16 -21.96
C LYS A 133 -5.41 5.79 -21.41
N ALA A 134 -6.15 5.23 -20.46
CA ALA A 134 -5.87 3.91 -19.91
C ALA A 134 -5.90 2.84 -21.02
N PHE A 135 -6.88 2.87 -21.93
CA PHE A 135 -6.91 1.95 -23.06
C PHE A 135 -5.69 2.09 -23.99
N ARG A 136 -5.32 3.33 -24.35
CA ARG A 136 -4.15 3.59 -25.20
C ARG A 136 -2.85 3.15 -24.52
N ASP A 137 -2.69 3.44 -23.23
CA ASP A 137 -1.52 3.02 -22.45
C ASP A 137 -1.43 1.49 -22.37
N MET A 138 -2.55 0.78 -22.16
CA MET A 138 -2.59 -0.68 -22.20
C MET A 138 -2.08 -1.21 -23.55
N LYS A 139 -2.58 -0.65 -24.65
CA LYS A 139 -2.22 -1.08 -26.02
C LYS A 139 -0.75 -0.84 -26.35
N VAL A 140 -0.21 0.31 -25.94
CA VAL A 140 1.17 0.74 -26.22
C VAL A 140 2.17 0.04 -25.30
N LEU A 141 1.89 0.02 -23.99
CA LEU A 141 2.80 -0.54 -22.98
C LEU A 141 2.71 -2.07 -22.90
N LYS A 142 1.70 -2.70 -23.51
CA LYS A 142 1.43 -4.14 -23.40
C LYS A 142 1.38 -4.60 -21.95
N MET A 143 0.67 -3.82 -21.14
CA MET A 143 0.53 -4.00 -19.69
C MET A 143 -0.89 -3.62 -19.28
N SER A 144 -1.50 -4.43 -18.39
CA SER A 144 -2.81 -4.12 -17.82
C SER A 144 -2.80 -2.79 -17.07
N GLN A 145 -3.96 -2.15 -16.97
CA GLN A 145 -4.12 -0.83 -16.35
C GLN A 145 -5.16 -0.89 -15.23
N SER A 146 -5.05 0.03 -14.29
CA SER A 146 -6.00 0.22 -13.19
C SER A 146 -6.37 1.69 -13.06
N ILE A 147 -7.66 1.98 -13.01
CA ILE A 147 -8.22 3.30 -12.73
C ILE A 147 -8.72 3.28 -11.29
N ILE A 148 -8.11 4.12 -10.44
CA ILE A 148 -8.42 4.18 -9.01
C ILE A 148 -9.30 5.40 -8.77
N VAL A 149 -10.55 5.16 -8.37
CA VAL A 149 -11.51 6.21 -8.03
C VAL A 149 -11.56 6.34 -6.52
N SER A 150 -11.24 7.54 -6.02
CA SER A 150 -11.07 7.78 -4.58
C SER A 150 -11.67 9.12 -4.17
N GLY A 151 -12.01 9.27 -2.90
CA GLY A 151 -12.70 10.44 -2.36
C GLY A 151 -13.61 10.07 -1.20
N GLU A 152 -14.08 11.06 -0.45
CA GLU A 152 -14.97 10.85 0.70
C GLU A 152 -16.30 10.18 0.31
N SER A 153 -17.01 9.63 1.31
CA SER A 153 -18.36 9.09 1.08
C SER A 153 -19.31 10.17 0.55
N GLY A 154 -20.03 9.87 -0.52
CA GLY A 154 -20.91 10.82 -1.22
C GLY A 154 -20.23 11.76 -2.24
N ALA A 155 -18.92 11.62 -2.49
CA ALA A 155 -18.20 12.44 -3.47
C ALA A 155 -18.45 12.06 -4.95
N GLY A 156 -19.22 11.00 -5.24
CA GLY A 156 -19.54 10.58 -6.62
C GLY A 156 -18.60 9.52 -7.21
N LYS A 157 -17.93 8.70 -6.38
CA LYS A 157 -17.04 7.63 -6.84
C LYS A 157 -17.74 6.61 -7.75
N THR A 158 -18.85 6.05 -7.26
CA THR A 158 -19.63 5.03 -7.96
C THR A 158 -20.15 5.50 -9.31
N GLU A 159 -20.59 6.75 -9.43
CA GLU A 159 -21.03 7.32 -10.71
C GLU A 159 -19.87 7.48 -11.71
N ASN A 160 -18.71 7.98 -11.26
CA ASN A 160 -17.52 8.03 -12.13
C ASN A 160 -17.08 6.62 -12.58
N THR A 161 -17.16 5.61 -11.71
CA THR A 161 -16.91 4.21 -12.06
C THR A 161 -17.87 3.73 -13.15
N LYS A 162 -19.18 4.01 -13.04
CA LYS A 162 -20.17 3.67 -14.07
C LYS A 162 -19.82 4.33 -15.42
N PHE A 163 -19.44 5.60 -15.43
CA PHE A 163 -19.07 6.30 -16.66
C PHE A 163 -17.78 5.75 -17.30
N VAL A 164 -16.77 5.40 -16.51
CA VAL A 164 -15.54 4.75 -17.03
C VAL A 164 -15.88 3.41 -17.70
N LEU A 165 -16.64 2.56 -17.01
CA LEU A 165 -17.02 1.24 -17.52
C LEU A 165 -17.81 1.37 -18.83
N ARG A 166 -18.82 2.25 -18.84
CA ARG A 166 -19.64 2.56 -20.02
C ARG A 166 -18.80 3.01 -21.21
N TYR A 167 -17.82 3.88 -20.98
CA TYR A 167 -16.94 4.35 -22.05
C TYR A 167 -16.12 3.21 -22.67
N LEU A 168 -15.50 2.37 -21.84
CA LEU A 168 -14.65 1.27 -22.29
C LEU A 168 -15.46 0.24 -23.09
N THR A 169 -16.67 -0.07 -22.64
CA THR A 169 -17.52 -1.06 -23.29
C THR A 169 -18.19 -0.51 -24.56
N GLU A 170 -18.71 0.72 -24.58
CA GLU A 170 -19.30 1.32 -25.79
C GLU A 170 -18.24 1.62 -26.87
N SER A 171 -17.03 2.04 -26.48
CA SER A 171 -15.97 2.44 -27.42
C SER A 171 -15.20 1.27 -28.02
N TYR A 172 -14.97 0.22 -27.23
CA TYR A 172 -14.04 -0.87 -27.57
C TYR A 172 -14.70 -2.26 -27.49
N GLY A 173 -16.01 -2.29 -27.26
CA GLY A 173 -16.83 -3.50 -27.31
C GLY A 173 -17.00 -4.05 -28.72
N SER A 174 -17.14 -5.36 -28.82
CA SER A 174 -17.43 -6.08 -30.07
C SER A 174 -18.92 -6.12 -30.43
N GLY A 175 -19.77 -5.38 -29.71
CA GLY A 175 -21.24 -5.43 -29.84
C GLY A 175 -21.91 -6.54 -29.02
N GLN A 176 -21.18 -7.21 -28.12
CA GLN A 176 -21.79 -8.05 -27.09
C GLN A 176 -22.38 -7.16 -25.99
N ASP A 177 -23.57 -7.50 -25.46
CA ASP A 177 -24.29 -6.83 -24.35
C ASP A 177 -23.53 -6.85 -22.99
N ILE A 178 -22.20 -6.88 -23.01
CA ILE A 178 -21.33 -6.87 -21.82
C ILE A 178 -21.51 -5.55 -21.06
N ASP A 179 -21.68 -4.44 -21.78
CA ASP A 179 -21.99 -3.14 -21.20
C ASP A 179 -23.29 -3.17 -20.41
N GLU A 180 -24.37 -3.67 -21.03
CA GLU A 180 -25.68 -3.81 -20.40
C GLU A 180 -25.57 -4.73 -19.18
N ARG A 181 -24.95 -5.90 -19.31
CA ARG A 181 -24.82 -6.87 -18.20
C ARG A 181 -24.04 -6.32 -17.00
N ILE A 182 -22.95 -5.58 -17.23
CA ILE A 182 -22.17 -4.98 -16.13
C ILE A 182 -22.98 -3.88 -15.44
N VAL A 183 -23.68 -3.04 -16.20
CA VAL A 183 -24.51 -1.98 -15.64
C VAL A 183 -25.72 -2.56 -14.89
N GLU A 184 -26.34 -3.60 -15.44
CA GLU A 184 -27.50 -4.31 -14.88
C GLU A 184 -27.19 -5.16 -13.66
N ALA A 185 -25.93 -5.55 -13.45
CA ALA A 185 -25.51 -6.20 -12.22
C ALA A 185 -25.48 -5.24 -11.02
N ASN A 186 -25.39 -3.91 -11.24
CA ASN A 186 -25.24 -2.95 -10.14
C ASN A 186 -26.43 -2.92 -9.18
N PRO A 187 -27.72 -2.85 -9.62
CA PRO A 187 -28.85 -2.89 -8.69
C PRO A 187 -28.82 -4.08 -7.72
N LEU A 188 -28.35 -5.24 -8.18
CA LEU A 188 -28.18 -6.44 -7.36
C LEU A 188 -27.05 -6.26 -6.34
N LEU A 189 -25.87 -5.84 -6.78
CA LEU A 189 -24.73 -5.60 -5.90
C LEU A 189 -25.00 -4.47 -4.88
N GLU A 190 -25.69 -3.41 -5.28
CA GLU A 190 -26.10 -2.32 -4.41
C GLU A 190 -27.14 -2.81 -3.37
N ALA A 191 -28.04 -3.72 -3.73
CA ALA A 191 -28.99 -4.28 -2.77
C ALA A 191 -28.28 -5.01 -1.63
N PHE A 192 -27.31 -5.87 -1.96
CA PHE A 192 -26.64 -6.72 -0.97
C PHE A 192 -25.41 -6.09 -0.32
N GLY A 193 -24.80 -5.09 -0.94
CA GLY A 193 -23.52 -4.51 -0.50
C GLY A 193 -23.56 -3.02 -0.14
N ASN A 194 -24.66 -2.30 -0.40
CA ASN A 194 -24.80 -0.91 0.01
C ASN A 194 -25.79 -0.75 1.18
N ALA A 195 -25.55 0.30 1.96
CA ALA A 195 -26.39 0.66 3.10
C ALA A 195 -26.43 2.18 3.32
N LYS A 196 -27.43 2.64 4.09
CA LYS A 196 -27.51 4.02 4.56
C LYS A 196 -26.57 4.22 5.74
N THR A 197 -25.68 5.19 5.63
CA THR A 197 -24.91 5.75 6.75
C THR A 197 -25.45 7.13 7.14
N VAL A 198 -24.86 7.76 8.15
CA VAL A 198 -25.19 9.15 8.53
C VAL A 198 -24.87 10.14 7.39
N ARG A 199 -23.84 9.84 6.58
CA ARG A 199 -23.33 10.77 5.55
C ARG A 199 -23.76 10.45 4.13
N ASN A 200 -24.18 9.22 3.83
CA ASN A 200 -24.54 8.80 2.48
C ASN A 200 -25.66 7.75 2.53
N ASN A 201 -26.73 8.00 1.77
CA ASN A 201 -27.90 7.13 1.74
C ASN A 201 -27.67 5.80 1.00
N ASN A 202 -26.73 5.77 0.03
CA ASN A 202 -26.37 4.59 -0.77
C ASN A 202 -24.86 4.31 -0.68
N SER A 203 -24.33 4.14 0.53
CA SER A 203 -22.90 3.94 0.73
C SER A 203 -22.50 2.50 0.45
N SER A 204 -21.55 2.28 -0.45
CA SER A 204 -20.92 0.96 -0.64
C SER A 204 -20.14 0.57 0.61
N ARG A 205 -20.45 -0.61 1.17
CA ARG A 205 -19.82 -1.17 2.37
C ARG A 205 -18.94 -2.38 2.05
N PHE A 206 -18.49 -2.44 0.80
CA PHE A 206 -17.49 -3.37 0.27
C PHE A 206 -16.67 -2.64 -0.81
N GLY A 207 -15.44 -3.08 -1.03
CA GLY A 207 -14.62 -2.66 -2.16
C GLY A 207 -14.96 -3.46 -3.41
N LYS A 208 -15.22 -2.78 -4.52
CA LYS A 208 -15.49 -3.38 -5.83
C LYS A 208 -14.32 -3.10 -6.77
N PHE A 209 -13.73 -4.15 -7.31
CA PHE A 209 -12.76 -4.05 -8.40
C PHE A 209 -13.34 -4.72 -9.63
N VAL A 210 -13.72 -3.91 -10.62
CA VAL A 210 -14.32 -4.39 -11.88
C VAL A 210 -13.26 -4.41 -12.96
N GLU A 211 -12.98 -5.57 -13.50
CA GLU A 211 -12.01 -5.80 -14.57
C GLU A 211 -12.74 -5.95 -15.90
N ILE A 212 -12.35 -5.14 -16.88
CA ILE A 212 -12.74 -5.32 -18.28
C ILE A 212 -11.58 -6.02 -18.98
N HIS A 213 -11.84 -7.21 -19.53
CA HIS A 213 -10.83 -8.04 -20.17
C HIS A 213 -10.75 -7.80 -21.67
N PHE A 214 -9.53 -7.75 -22.20
CA PHE A 214 -9.22 -7.49 -23.59
C PHE A 214 -8.39 -8.63 -24.20
N ASN A 215 -8.68 -8.97 -25.45
CA ASN A 215 -7.87 -9.90 -26.23
C ASN A 215 -6.64 -9.23 -26.87
N GLU A 216 -5.81 -9.98 -27.59
CA GLU A 216 -4.63 -9.46 -28.31
C GLU A 216 -4.97 -8.39 -29.37
N LYS A 217 -6.20 -8.40 -29.90
CA LYS A 217 -6.70 -7.40 -30.84
C LYS A 217 -7.18 -6.12 -30.13
N ASN A 218 -7.14 -6.08 -28.79
CA ASN A 218 -7.62 -5.00 -27.93
C ASN A 218 -9.13 -4.76 -28.00
N SER A 219 -9.92 -5.81 -28.25
CA SER A 219 -11.39 -5.79 -28.13
C SER A 219 -11.80 -6.36 -26.78
N VAL A 220 -12.89 -5.82 -26.21
CA VAL A 220 -13.47 -6.34 -24.96
C VAL A 220 -13.99 -7.76 -25.20
N VAL A 221 -13.61 -8.69 -24.34
CA VAL A 221 -14.01 -10.12 -24.41
C VAL A 221 -14.73 -10.63 -23.17
N GLY A 222 -14.79 -9.83 -22.10
CA GLY A 222 -15.44 -10.23 -20.86
C GLY A 222 -15.24 -9.23 -19.73
N GLY A 223 -15.90 -9.51 -18.61
CA GLY A 223 -15.79 -8.76 -17.36
C GLY A 223 -15.55 -9.68 -16.18
N PHE A 224 -14.93 -9.17 -15.13
CA PHE A 224 -14.78 -9.88 -13.86
C PHE A 224 -14.90 -8.92 -12.69
N VAL A 225 -15.74 -9.22 -11.72
CA VAL A 225 -15.95 -8.43 -10.52
C VAL A 225 -15.31 -9.15 -9.34
N SER A 226 -14.24 -8.56 -8.81
CA SER A 226 -13.71 -8.93 -7.51
C SER A 226 -14.36 -8.05 -6.45
N HIS A 227 -14.75 -8.65 -5.33
CA HIS A 227 -15.21 -7.92 -4.17
C HIS A 227 -14.22 -8.11 -3.02
N TYR A 228 -14.10 -7.11 -2.17
CA TYR A 228 -13.24 -7.13 -1.00
C TYR A 228 -13.98 -6.49 0.18
N LEU A 229 -13.70 -6.94 1.41
CA LEU A 229 -14.00 -6.15 2.61
C LEU A 229 -15.49 -5.82 2.84
N LEU A 230 -16.38 -6.82 2.81
CA LEU A 230 -17.78 -6.63 3.24
C LEU A 230 -17.87 -6.33 4.74
N GLU A 231 -18.56 -5.26 5.13
CA GLU A 231 -18.80 -4.90 6.53
C GLU A 231 -19.81 -5.86 7.19
N LYS A 232 -19.32 -6.99 7.71
CA LYS A 232 -20.16 -8.05 8.30
C LYS A 232 -20.91 -7.61 9.55
N SER A 233 -20.32 -6.77 10.39
CA SER A 233 -20.94 -6.33 11.65
C SER A 233 -22.28 -5.60 11.44
N ARG A 234 -22.42 -4.88 10.31
CA ARG A 234 -23.66 -4.19 9.92
C ARG A 234 -24.86 -5.12 9.84
N ILE A 235 -24.66 -6.42 9.62
CA ILE A 235 -25.73 -7.42 9.57
C ILE A 235 -26.44 -7.50 10.93
N CYS A 236 -25.71 -7.39 12.04
CA CYS A 236 -26.25 -7.62 13.38
C CYS A 236 -26.44 -6.34 14.20
N VAL A 237 -25.66 -5.28 13.90
CA VAL A 237 -25.63 -4.04 14.67
C VAL A 237 -25.52 -2.84 13.72
N GLN A 238 -26.30 -1.79 13.96
CA GLN A 238 -26.25 -0.53 13.21
C GLN A 238 -26.19 0.65 14.18
N GLY A 239 -25.56 1.75 13.76
CA GLY A 239 -25.60 3.01 14.50
C GLY A 239 -26.97 3.69 14.44
N GLN A 240 -27.17 4.68 15.31
CA GLN A 240 -28.38 5.52 15.27
C GLN A 240 -28.51 6.21 13.90
N ASP A 241 -29.73 6.26 13.38
CA ASP A 241 -30.07 6.75 12.03
C ASP A 241 -29.43 5.99 10.84
N GLU A 242 -28.59 4.98 11.07
CA GLU A 242 -28.09 4.11 10.00
C GLU A 242 -29.06 2.99 9.67
N ARG A 243 -28.87 2.34 8.51
CA ARG A 243 -29.62 1.13 8.14
C ARG A 243 -28.69 -0.07 7.99
N ASN A 244 -29.29 -1.26 8.03
CA ASN A 244 -28.68 -2.48 7.50
C ASN A 244 -28.62 -2.41 5.96
N TYR A 245 -28.12 -3.45 5.29
CA TYR A 245 -28.07 -3.55 3.84
C TYR A 245 -29.45 -3.37 3.20
N HIS A 246 -29.48 -2.72 2.03
CA HIS A 246 -30.74 -2.33 1.37
C HIS A 246 -31.66 -3.53 1.06
N ILE A 247 -31.10 -4.72 0.78
CA ILE A 247 -31.86 -5.93 0.48
C ILE A 247 -32.91 -6.26 1.54
N PHE A 248 -32.61 -6.08 2.83
CA PHE A 248 -33.56 -6.37 3.91
C PHE A 248 -34.80 -5.47 3.83
N TYR A 249 -34.59 -4.18 3.58
CA TYR A 249 -35.65 -3.17 3.50
C TYR A 249 -36.41 -3.28 2.17
N ARG A 250 -35.71 -3.49 1.06
CA ARG A 250 -36.31 -3.73 -0.27
C ARG A 250 -37.22 -4.96 -0.26
N LEU A 251 -36.79 -6.03 0.39
CA LEU A 251 -37.58 -7.25 0.54
C LEU A 251 -38.82 -7.01 1.42
N CYS A 252 -38.69 -6.31 2.55
CA CYS A 252 -39.84 -5.98 3.42
C CYS A 252 -40.84 -5.01 2.74
N ALA A 253 -40.35 -4.06 1.95
CA ALA A 253 -41.18 -3.05 1.28
C ALA A 253 -41.85 -3.59 0.01
N GLY A 254 -41.08 -4.24 -0.87
CA GLY A 254 -41.48 -4.54 -2.25
C GLY A 254 -41.89 -5.99 -2.53
N ALA A 255 -41.65 -6.94 -1.62
CA ALA A 255 -42.03 -8.34 -1.89
C ALA A 255 -43.54 -8.50 -2.12
N PRO A 256 -43.98 -9.26 -3.14
CA PRO A 256 -45.36 -9.72 -3.27
C PRO A 256 -45.87 -10.41 -2.00
N GLU A 257 -47.17 -10.30 -1.71
CA GLU A 257 -47.73 -10.80 -0.44
C GLU A 257 -47.63 -12.34 -0.32
N ASP A 258 -47.68 -13.07 -1.43
CA ASP A 258 -47.47 -14.52 -1.48
C ASP A 258 -46.03 -14.91 -1.09
N ILE A 259 -45.03 -14.18 -1.59
CA ILE A 259 -43.62 -14.37 -1.22
C ILE A 259 -43.42 -13.99 0.25
N ARG A 260 -44.00 -12.87 0.67
CA ARG A 260 -43.90 -12.39 2.06
C ARG A 260 -44.42 -13.41 3.07
N GLN A 261 -45.59 -14.00 2.79
CA GLN A 261 -46.18 -15.03 3.64
C GLN A 261 -45.33 -16.31 3.65
N LYS A 262 -44.80 -16.74 2.50
CA LYS A 262 -43.88 -17.90 2.42
C LYS A 262 -42.59 -17.68 3.22
N LEU A 263 -42.12 -16.45 3.30
CA LEU A 263 -40.88 -16.06 4.00
C LEU A 263 -41.12 -15.60 5.46
N PHE A 264 -42.36 -15.61 5.93
CA PHE A 264 -42.76 -15.16 7.28
C PHE A 264 -42.28 -13.73 7.60
N LEU A 265 -42.34 -12.82 6.63
CA LEU A 265 -41.81 -11.46 6.78
C LEU A 265 -42.82 -10.50 7.44
N CYS A 266 -42.34 -9.72 8.41
CA CYS A 266 -43.09 -8.70 9.14
C CYS A 266 -42.54 -7.28 8.86
N SER A 267 -43.03 -6.26 9.57
CA SER A 267 -42.46 -4.92 9.51
C SER A 267 -41.03 -4.89 10.09
N PRO A 268 -40.15 -3.97 9.66
CA PRO A 268 -38.73 -3.99 10.04
C PRO A 268 -38.47 -3.90 11.55
N ASP A 269 -39.34 -3.24 12.31
CA ASP A 269 -39.24 -3.11 13.76
C ASP A 269 -39.37 -4.46 14.52
N THR A 270 -39.99 -5.46 13.87
CA THR A 270 -40.13 -6.82 14.42
C THR A 270 -38.79 -7.58 14.43
N PHE A 271 -37.82 -7.18 13.61
CA PHE A 271 -36.55 -7.87 13.46
C PHE A 271 -35.43 -7.16 14.22
N ARG A 272 -34.77 -7.86 15.15
CA ARG A 272 -33.66 -7.34 15.95
C ARG A 272 -32.54 -6.75 15.09
N TYR A 273 -32.27 -7.35 13.94
CA TYR A 273 -31.21 -6.91 13.03
C TYR A 273 -31.57 -5.68 12.19
N LEU A 274 -32.80 -5.16 12.29
CA LEU A 274 -33.24 -3.94 11.59
C LEU A 274 -33.68 -2.84 12.56
N ASN A 275 -34.15 -3.19 13.76
CA ASN A 275 -34.77 -2.25 14.70
C ASN A 275 -33.79 -1.49 15.62
N ARG A 276 -32.49 -1.76 15.50
CA ARG A 276 -31.43 -1.04 16.23
C ARG A 276 -31.05 0.29 15.56
N GLY A 277 -31.29 0.41 14.25
CA GLY A 277 -31.07 1.63 13.48
C GLY A 277 -32.39 2.26 13.02
N CYS A 278 -32.37 2.88 11.84
CA CYS A 278 -33.54 3.45 11.18
C CYS A 278 -34.38 2.36 10.49
N THR A 279 -35.67 2.29 10.83
CA THR A 279 -36.62 1.31 10.26
C THR A 279 -37.42 1.86 9.07
N ARG A 280 -37.14 3.11 8.66
CA ARG A 280 -37.87 3.79 7.59
C ARG A 280 -37.41 3.38 6.19
N TYR A 281 -38.35 3.36 5.24
CA TYR A 281 -38.07 3.14 3.82
C TYR A 281 -37.78 4.46 3.08
N PHE A 282 -36.93 4.41 2.05
CA PHE A 282 -36.89 5.43 1.01
C PHE A 282 -38.08 5.23 0.08
N ALA A 283 -38.87 6.28 -0.14
CA ALA A 283 -40.01 6.22 -1.05
C ALA A 283 -40.31 7.60 -1.65
N SER A 284 -40.75 7.60 -2.90
CA SER A 284 -41.35 8.77 -3.55
C SER A 284 -42.80 8.95 -3.09
N LYS A 285 -43.41 10.10 -3.42
CA LYS A 285 -44.83 10.36 -3.10
C LYS A 285 -45.78 9.31 -3.71
N ASP A 286 -45.39 8.70 -4.82
CA ASP A 286 -46.20 7.72 -5.53
C ASP A 286 -45.98 6.31 -4.98
N THR A 287 -44.73 5.94 -4.67
CA THR A 287 -44.42 4.62 -4.11
C THR A 287 -44.78 4.48 -2.63
N ASP A 288 -44.77 5.55 -1.83
CA ASP A 288 -45.24 5.51 -0.43
C ASP A 288 -46.73 5.09 -0.32
N LYS A 289 -47.54 5.39 -1.34
CA LYS A 289 -48.94 4.93 -1.43
C LYS A 289 -49.06 3.45 -1.76
N GLN A 290 -48.05 2.87 -2.42
CA GLN A 290 -48.02 1.45 -2.81
C GLN A 290 -47.56 0.56 -1.64
N ILE A 291 -46.79 1.11 -0.70
CA ILE A 291 -46.36 0.38 0.50
C ILE A 291 -47.57 0.16 1.42
N LEU A 292 -47.96 -1.10 1.60
CA LEU A 292 -49.07 -1.50 2.46
C LEU A 292 -48.85 -1.12 3.93
N GLN A 293 -49.94 -0.83 4.66
CA GLN A 293 -49.89 -0.41 6.07
C GLN A 293 -49.22 -1.44 6.98
N ASN A 294 -49.44 -2.75 6.74
CA ASN A 294 -48.83 -3.84 7.50
C ASN A 294 -47.31 -4.00 7.27
N ARG A 295 -46.68 -3.15 6.45
CA ARG A 295 -45.23 -3.10 6.20
C ARG A 295 -44.54 -1.93 6.87
N LYS A 296 -45.32 -0.93 7.32
CA LYS A 296 -44.81 0.34 7.88
C LYS A 296 -44.53 0.15 9.38
N SER A 297 -43.30 0.43 9.79
CA SER A 297 -42.93 0.42 11.22
C SER A 297 -43.56 1.60 11.97
N PRO A 298 -43.65 1.55 13.32
CA PRO A 298 -44.11 2.69 14.12
C PRO A 298 -43.32 3.97 13.86
N GLU A 299 -42.01 3.85 13.65
CA GLU A 299 -41.13 4.97 13.30
C GLU A 299 -41.50 5.59 11.94
N TYR A 300 -41.82 4.76 10.95
CA TYR A 300 -42.28 5.19 9.64
C TYR A 300 -43.64 5.90 9.71
N LEU A 301 -44.57 5.39 10.52
CA LEU A 301 -45.88 6.03 10.71
C LEU A 301 -45.74 7.40 11.39
N LYS A 302 -44.76 7.57 12.28
CA LYS A 302 -44.51 8.84 12.99
C LYS A 302 -43.79 9.88 12.13
N HIS A 303 -42.76 9.50 11.37
CA HIS A 303 -41.88 10.44 10.66
C HIS A 303 -41.98 10.38 9.12
N GLY A 304 -42.75 9.44 8.57
CA GLY A 304 -42.91 9.22 7.14
C GLY A 304 -41.69 8.61 6.44
N ALA A 305 -41.76 8.52 5.11
CA ALA A 305 -40.68 8.02 4.26
C ALA A 305 -39.39 8.86 4.36
N LEU A 306 -38.25 8.22 4.13
CA LEU A 306 -37.01 8.91 3.81
C LEU A 306 -37.06 9.44 2.38
N LYS A 307 -36.55 10.65 2.16
CA LYS A 307 -36.55 11.31 0.85
C LYS A 307 -35.15 11.27 0.26
N ASP A 308 -35.04 10.70 -0.93
CA ASP A 308 -33.83 10.69 -1.74
C ASP A 308 -34.24 10.73 -3.23
N PRO A 309 -33.56 11.48 -4.10
CA PRO A 309 -33.91 11.54 -5.52
C PRO A 309 -33.70 10.22 -6.28
N LEU A 310 -32.77 9.38 -5.82
CA LEU A 310 -32.33 8.17 -6.55
C LEU A 310 -32.82 6.88 -5.89
N LEU A 311 -32.98 6.86 -4.56
CA LEU A 311 -33.40 5.66 -3.83
C LEU A 311 -34.92 5.56 -3.64
N ASP A 312 -35.44 4.37 -3.87
CA ASP A 312 -36.83 4.02 -3.63
C ASP A 312 -36.90 2.53 -3.29
N ASP A 313 -37.05 2.13 -2.03
CA ASP A 313 -36.91 0.72 -1.64
C ASP A 313 -37.95 -0.19 -2.31
N HIS A 314 -39.17 0.31 -2.56
CA HIS A 314 -40.21 -0.44 -3.27
C HIS A 314 -39.92 -0.52 -4.78
N GLY A 315 -39.59 0.61 -5.41
CA GLY A 315 -39.21 0.65 -6.82
C GLY A 315 -37.92 -0.11 -7.14
N ASP A 316 -36.93 -0.02 -6.25
CA ASP A 316 -35.64 -0.70 -6.32
C ASP A 316 -35.78 -2.21 -6.18
N PHE A 317 -36.73 -2.70 -5.38
CA PHE A 317 -37.00 -4.13 -5.34
C PHE A 317 -37.41 -4.67 -6.72
N ASN A 318 -38.27 -3.92 -7.43
CA ASN A 318 -38.69 -4.29 -8.78
C ASN A 318 -37.52 -4.19 -9.78
N ARG A 319 -36.72 -3.12 -9.72
CA ARG A 319 -35.51 -2.96 -10.53
C ARG A 319 -34.51 -4.10 -10.30
N MET A 320 -34.31 -4.49 -9.04
CA MET A 320 -33.46 -5.60 -8.66
C MET A 320 -33.98 -6.94 -9.20
N CYS A 321 -35.29 -7.20 -9.13
CA CYS A 321 -35.88 -8.41 -9.71
C CYS A 321 -35.70 -8.47 -11.24
N ILE A 322 -35.83 -7.32 -11.93
CA ILE A 322 -35.57 -7.22 -13.37
C ILE A 322 -34.10 -7.51 -13.65
N ALA A 323 -33.18 -6.92 -12.88
CA ALA A 323 -31.75 -7.16 -12.99
C ALA A 323 -31.41 -8.65 -12.80
N MET A 324 -31.94 -9.31 -11.75
CA MET A 324 -31.73 -10.75 -11.51
C MET A 324 -32.14 -11.60 -12.73
N LYS A 325 -33.28 -11.28 -13.36
CA LYS A 325 -33.73 -11.99 -14.57
C LYS A 325 -32.79 -11.78 -15.76
N LYS A 326 -32.24 -10.58 -15.94
CA LYS A 326 -31.31 -10.27 -17.05
C LYS A 326 -29.92 -10.88 -16.85
N ILE A 327 -29.45 -10.94 -15.61
CA ILE A 327 -28.27 -11.68 -15.17
C ILE A 327 -28.50 -13.20 -15.39
N GLY A 328 -29.76 -13.63 -15.57
CA GLY A 328 -30.11 -15.00 -15.91
C GLY A 328 -30.33 -15.87 -14.69
N LEU A 329 -30.65 -15.27 -13.52
CA LEU A 329 -31.16 -16.02 -12.37
C LEU A 329 -32.61 -16.42 -12.66
N ASP A 330 -32.92 -17.69 -12.42
CA ASP A 330 -34.29 -18.17 -12.52
C ASP A 330 -35.13 -17.77 -11.29
N ASP A 331 -36.45 -17.99 -11.37
CA ASP A 331 -37.35 -17.65 -10.27
C ASP A 331 -37.12 -18.49 -9.01
N THR A 332 -36.49 -19.67 -9.13
CA THR A 332 -36.15 -20.56 -8.02
C THR A 332 -34.93 -20.04 -7.27
N GLU A 333 -33.83 -19.77 -7.98
CA GLU A 333 -32.61 -19.14 -7.46
C GLU A 333 -32.94 -17.81 -6.79
N LYS A 334 -33.79 -17.00 -7.41
CA LYS A 334 -34.27 -15.74 -6.82
C LYS A 334 -34.97 -15.96 -5.48
N LEU A 335 -35.86 -16.94 -5.40
CA LEU A 335 -36.57 -17.27 -4.16
C LEU A 335 -35.62 -17.82 -3.10
N ASP A 336 -34.61 -18.61 -3.50
CA ASP A 336 -33.58 -19.14 -2.62
C ASP A 336 -32.76 -18.01 -1.97
N LEU A 337 -32.35 -17.00 -2.76
CA LEU A 337 -31.70 -15.80 -2.23
C LEU A 337 -32.57 -15.10 -1.18
N PHE A 338 -33.85 -14.87 -1.49
CA PHE A 338 -34.77 -14.20 -0.57
C PHE A 338 -35.03 -15.01 0.69
N ARG A 339 -35.08 -16.33 0.57
CA ARG A 339 -35.25 -17.27 1.69
C ARG A 339 -34.07 -17.22 2.65
N VAL A 340 -32.83 -17.21 2.16
CA VAL A 340 -31.65 -17.08 3.03
C VAL A 340 -31.64 -15.72 3.73
N VAL A 341 -31.97 -14.63 3.02
CA VAL A 341 -32.08 -13.28 3.63
C VAL A 341 -33.14 -13.26 4.75
N ALA A 342 -34.31 -13.84 4.52
CA ALA A 342 -35.36 -13.97 5.53
C ALA A 342 -34.91 -14.85 6.71
N GLY A 343 -34.21 -15.95 6.45
CA GLY A 343 -33.64 -16.83 7.47
C GLY A 343 -32.70 -16.08 8.42
N VAL A 344 -31.84 -15.20 7.89
CA VAL A 344 -30.95 -14.34 8.69
C VAL A 344 -31.74 -13.37 9.60
N LEU A 345 -32.85 -12.81 9.11
CA LEU A 345 -33.72 -11.93 9.93
C LEU A 345 -34.35 -12.69 11.11
N HIS A 346 -34.88 -13.88 10.87
CA HIS A 346 -35.48 -14.71 11.92
C HIS A 346 -34.44 -15.24 12.91
N LEU A 347 -33.24 -15.58 12.43
CA LEU A 347 -32.11 -15.96 13.29
C LEU A 347 -31.80 -14.89 14.34
N GLY A 348 -31.82 -13.60 13.95
CA GLY A 348 -31.55 -12.50 14.87
C GLY A 348 -32.54 -12.36 16.02
N ASN A 349 -33.79 -12.78 15.83
CA ASN A 349 -34.85 -12.72 16.84
C ASN A 349 -34.73 -13.80 17.93
N ILE A 350 -33.81 -14.74 17.78
CA ILE A 350 -33.54 -15.77 18.77
C ILE A 350 -32.85 -15.15 19.99
N ASP A 351 -33.56 -15.15 21.12
CA ASP A 351 -33.08 -14.71 22.44
C ASP A 351 -32.77 -15.87 23.38
N PHE A 352 -31.80 -15.65 24.25
CA PHE A 352 -31.34 -16.59 25.27
C PHE A 352 -31.61 -16.06 26.69
N GLU A 353 -31.71 -16.97 27.65
CA GLU A 353 -31.81 -16.72 29.09
C GLU A 353 -30.90 -17.67 29.85
N GLU A 354 -30.54 -17.33 31.10
CA GLU A 354 -29.69 -18.20 31.91
C GLU A 354 -30.42 -19.50 32.26
N ALA A 355 -29.75 -20.63 32.07
CA ALA A 355 -30.28 -21.92 32.49
C ALA A 355 -30.27 -21.95 34.03
N GLY A 356 -31.44 -22.02 34.66
CA GLY A 356 -31.59 -22.08 36.13
C GLY A 356 -31.06 -23.38 36.78
N SER A 357 -30.16 -24.11 36.13
CA SER A 357 -29.60 -25.39 36.58
C SER A 357 -28.19 -25.24 37.15
N THR A 358 -27.81 -26.14 38.07
CA THR A 358 -26.49 -26.18 38.74
C THR A 358 -25.29 -26.39 37.80
N SER A 359 -25.53 -26.83 36.56
CA SER A 359 -24.51 -27.03 35.52
C SER A 359 -24.07 -25.73 34.80
N GLY A 360 -24.79 -24.61 35.00
CA GLY A 360 -24.60 -23.38 34.25
C GLY A 360 -24.94 -23.51 32.76
N GLY A 361 -25.08 -22.38 32.06
CA GLY A 361 -25.35 -22.33 30.62
C GLY A 361 -26.49 -21.38 30.25
N CYS A 362 -27.03 -21.54 29.04
CA CYS A 362 -28.16 -20.76 28.56
C CYS A 362 -29.22 -21.66 27.91
N THR A 363 -30.47 -21.20 27.98
CA THR A 363 -31.62 -21.77 27.28
C THR A 363 -32.26 -20.71 26.39
N LEU A 364 -33.08 -21.13 25.43
CA LEU A 364 -33.84 -20.21 24.60
C LEU A 364 -35.02 -19.63 25.38
N ARG A 365 -35.30 -18.34 25.21
CA ARG A 365 -36.54 -17.76 25.73
C ARG A 365 -37.75 -18.35 25.02
N LYS A 366 -38.87 -18.51 25.74
CA LYS A 366 -40.13 -19.06 25.18
C LYS A 366 -40.63 -18.30 23.94
N LYS A 367 -40.49 -16.96 23.92
CA LYS A 367 -40.84 -16.11 22.78
C LYS A 367 -40.01 -16.35 21.51
N SER A 368 -38.85 -17.01 21.63
CA SER A 368 -37.95 -17.31 20.51
C SER A 368 -38.36 -18.56 19.73
N SER A 369 -39.31 -19.36 20.24
CA SER A 369 -39.70 -20.65 19.65
C SER A 369 -40.20 -20.51 18.21
N GLU A 370 -41.07 -19.52 17.95
CA GLU A 370 -41.60 -19.26 16.62
C GLU A 370 -40.51 -18.83 15.63
N SER A 371 -39.60 -17.93 16.06
CA SER A 371 -38.48 -17.48 15.24
C SER A 371 -37.47 -18.59 14.97
N LEU A 372 -37.21 -19.48 15.94
CA LEU A 372 -36.39 -20.66 15.76
C LEU A 372 -36.99 -21.60 14.71
N GLN A 373 -38.30 -21.88 14.80
CA GLN A 373 -39.00 -22.73 13.84
C GLN A 373 -38.98 -22.13 12.43
N CYS A 374 -39.23 -20.82 12.31
CA CYS A 374 -39.17 -20.11 11.02
C CYS A 374 -37.75 -20.16 10.44
N CYS A 375 -36.73 -19.87 11.25
CA CYS A 375 -35.33 -19.93 10.84
C CYS A 375 -34.93 -21.34 10.38
N ALA A 376 -35.25 -22.37 11.16
CA ALA A 376 -34.95 -23.76 10.83
C ALA A 376 -35.62 -24.18 9.52
N LYS A 377 -36.90 -23.82 9.32
CA LYS A 377 -37.63 -24.11 8.09
C LYS A 377 -37.04 -23.41 6.86
N LEU A 378 -36.67 -22.14 6.97
CA LEU A 378 -36.12 -21.36 5.85
C LEU A 378 -34.70 -21.82 5.47
N LEU A 379 -33.86 -22.15 6.45
CA LEU A 379 -32.47 -22.60 6.22
C LEU A 379 -32.35 -24.12 6.00
N GLY A 380 -33.46 -24.87 6.07
CA GLY A 380 -33.47 -26.33 5.87
C GLY A 380 -32.82 -27.12 7.01
N LEU A 381 -32.80 -26.58 8.22
CA LEU A 381 -32.16 -27.17 9.40
C LEU A 381 -33.18 -27.89 10.27
N ASP A 382 -32.69 -28.85 11.07
CA ASP A 382 -33.50 -29.40 12.16
C ASP A 382 -33.59 -28.41 13.33
N GLN A 383 -34.79 -28.28 13.90
CA GLN A 383 -35.06 -27.30 14.96
C GLN A 383 -34.29 -27.62 16.24
N ASP A 384 -34.23 -28.90 16.62
CA ASP A 384 -33.60 -29.33 17.87
C ASP A 384 -32.08 -29.23 17.75
N ASP A 385 -31.53 -29.62 16.58
CA ASP A 385 -30.09 -29.49 16.32
C ASP A 385 -29.64 -28.03 16.27
N LEU A 386 -30.46 -27.13 15.69
CA LEU A 386 -30.19 -25.70 15.69
C LEU A 386 -30.20 -25.13 17.11
N GLN A 387 -31.19 -25.50 17.92
CA GLN A 387 -31.25 -25.11 19.33
C GLN A 387 -30.01 -25.57 20.09
N VAL A 388 -29.67 -26.85 20.00
CA VAL A 388 -28.53 -27.43 20.73
C VAL A 388 -27.22 -26.78 20.29
N SER A 389 -27.04 -26.53 18.99
CA SER A 389 -25.82 -25.94 18.44
C SER A 389 -25.63 -24.46 18.80
N LEU A 390 -26.73 -23.72 19.04
CA LEU A 390 -26.68 -22.34 19.52
C LEU A 390 -26.43 -22.25 21.03
N THR A 391 -26.89 -23.23 21.81
CA THR A 391 -26.73 -23.22 23.29
C THR A 391 -25.50 -23.99 23.79
N SER A 392 -24.86 -24.79 22.93
CA SER A 392 -23.73 -25.63 23.32
C SER A 392 -22.68 -25.71 22.22
N ARG A 393 -21.41 -25.80 22.61
CA ARG A 393 -20.31 -26.07 21.70
C ARG A 393 -19.84 -27.51 21.83
N VAL A 394 -19.49 -28.10 20.70
CA VAL A 394 -18.91 -29.46 20.65
C VAL A 394 -17.39 -29.35 20.79
N MET A 395 -16.80 -30.09 21.73
CA MET A 395 -15.35 -30.17 21.92
C MET A 395 -14.89 -31.63 21.92
N LEU A 396 -13.69 -31.87 21.38
CA LEU A 396 -12.99 -33.15 21.45
C LEU A 396 -12.01 -33.10 22.62
N THR A 397 -12.10 -34.04 23.55
CA THR A 397 -11.19 -34.09 24.70
C THR A 397 -9.79 -34.52 24.28
N THR A 398 -8.78 -33.69 24.57
CA THR A 398 -7.36 -34.00 24.34
C THR A 398 -6.68 -34.67 25.55
N ALA A 399 -7.29 -34.59 26.75
CA ALA A 399 -6.84 -35.26 27.98
C ALA A 399 -8.02 -35.47 28.95
N GLY A 400 -8.00 -36.56 29.75
CA GLY A 400 -8.99 -36.81 30.81
C GLY A 400 -10.13 -37.79 30.48
N GLY A 401 -10.04 -38.54 29.38
CA GLY A 401 -10.96 -39.61 28.96
C GLY A 401 -10.38 -40.39 27.78
N THR A 402 -11.11 -41.34 27.20
CA THR A 402 -10.73 -41.96 25.92
C THR A 402 -10.57 -40.86 24.87
N LYS A 403 -9.34 -40.69 24.35
CA LYS A 403 -9.00 -39.66 23.35
C LYS A 403 -10.02 -39.70 22.20
N GLY A 404 -10.64 -38.56 21.90
CA GLY A 404 -11.65 -38.45 20.84
C GLY A 404 -13.11 -38.54 21.29
N THR A 405 -13.39 -38.57 22.60
CA THR A 405 -14.77 -38.44 23.10
C THR A 405 -15.30 -37.03 22.84
N VAL A 406 -16.47 -36.96 22.19
CA VAL A 406 -17.17 -35.73 21.83
C VAL A 406 -17.99 -35.27 23.04
N ILE A 407 -17.65 -34.12 23.62
CA ILE A 407 -18.40 -33.52 24.75
C ILE A 407 -19.14 -32.27 24.28
N LYS A 408 -20.40 -32.11 24.72
CA LYS A 408 -21.19 -30.89 24.53
C LYS A 408 -21.03 -30.01 25.76
N VAL A 409 -20.46 -28.82 25.58
CA VAL A 409 -20.24 -27.86 26.66
C VAL A 409 -21.26 -26.74 26.53
N PRO A 410 -22.13 -26.50 27.53
CA PRO A 410 -23.08 -25.39 27.51
C PRO A 410 -22.38 -24.03 27.38
N LEU A 411 -22.96 -23.15 26.56
CA LEU A 411 -22.51 -21.77 26.37
C LEU A 411 -23.22 -20.85 27.38
N LYS A 412 -22.54 -19.78 27.78
CA LYS A 412 -23.17 -18.67 28.51
C LYS A 412 -24.06 -17.86 27.56
N VAL A 413 -25.01 -17.09 28.10
CA VAL A 413 -25.93 -16.23 27.32
C VAL A 413 -25.20 -15.39 26.28
N GLN A 414 -24.19 -14.62 26.71
CA GLN A 414 -23.41 -13.77 25.80
C GLN A 414 -22.65 -14.56 24.73
N GLN A 415 -22.16 -15.77 25.06
CA GLN A 415 -21.48 -16.63 24.09
C GLN A 415 -22.46 -17.18 23.05
N ALA A 416 -23.69 -17.50 23.44
CA ALA A 416 -24.74 -17.94 22.53
C ALA A 416 -25.24 -16.80 21.62
N GLU A 417 -25.37 -15.58 22.15
CA GLU A 417 -25.65 -14.38 21.33
C GLU A 417 -24.57 -14.14 20.28
N ASN A 418 -23.31 -14.24 20.67
CA ASN A 418 -22.17 -14.11 19.74
C ASN A 418 -22.16 -15.23 18.71
N ALA A 419 -22.49 -16.47 19.10
CA ALA A 419 -22.56 -17.61 18.20
C ALA A 419 -23.69 -17.45 17.16
N ARG A 420 -24.87 -16.97 17.58
CA ARG A 420 -25.97 -16.61 16.68
C ARG A 420 -25.55 -15.53 15.69
N ASP A 421 -24.92 -14.47 16.17
CA ASP A 421 -24.50 -13.34 15.32
C ASP A 421 -23.37 -13.74 14.37
N ALA A 422 -22.44 -14.60 14.81
CA ALA A 422 -21.39 -15.16 13.95
C ALA A 422 -22.00 -16.03 12.83
N LEU A 423 -23.02 -16.83 13.13
CA LEU A 423 -23.73 -17.62 12.13
C LEU A 423 -24.44 -16.72 11.11
N ALA A 424 -25.15 -15.68 11.56
CA ALA A 424 -25.80 -14.70 10.69
C ALA A 424 -24.80 -14.02 9.73
N LYS A 425 -23.65 -13.59 10.26
CA LYS A 425 -22.55 -12.99 9.49
C LYS A 425 -21.98 -13.97 8.46
N ALA A 426 -21.77 -15.23 8.83
CA ALA A 426 -21.24 -16.25 7.93
C ALA A 426 -22.21 -16.55 6.76
N ILE A 427 -23.49 -16.79 7.07
CA ILE A 427 -24.51 -17.08 6.05
C ILE A 427 -24.63 -15.93 5.05
N TYR A 428 -24.75 -14.69 5.52
CA TYR A 428 -24.88 -13.54 4.62
C TYR A 428 -23.59 -13.26 3.82
N SER A 429 -22.42 -13.44 4.43
CA SER A 429 -21.13 -13.29 3.73
C SER A 429 -21.03 -14.28 2.57
N HIS A 430 -21.33 -15.57 2.80
CA HIS A 430 -21.30 -16.58 1.74
C HIS A 430 -22.40 -16.36 0.69
N LEU A 431 -23.57 -15.86 1.11
CA LEU A 431 -24.61 -15.44 0.18
C LEU A 431 -24.13 -14.30 -0.74
N PHE A 432 -23.43 -13.32 -0.18
CA PHE A 432 -22.85 -12.23 -0.97
C PHE A 432 -21.76 -12.74 -1.93
N ASP A 433 -20.87 -13.62 -1.47
CA ASP A 433 -19.88 -14.28 -2.31
C ASP A 433 -20.54 -15.01 -3.49
N HIS A 434 -21.63 -15.73 -3.22
CA HIS A 434 -22.41 -16.42 -4.24
C HIS A 434 -23.04 -15.45 -5.24
N VAL A 435 -23.64 -14.35 -4.77
CA VAL A 435 -24.20 -13.31 -5.65
C VAL A 435 -23.13 -12.74 -6.58
N VAL A 436 -21.94 -12.43 -6.06
CA VAL A 436 -20.82 -11.94 -6.88
C VAL A 436 -20.34 -13.00 -7.88
N ASN A 437 -20.23 -14.26 -7.45
CA ASN A 437 -19.86 -15.37 -8.34
C ASN A 437 -20.89 -15.57 -9.46
N ARG A 438 -22.18 -15.45 -9.15
CA ARG A 438 -23.25 -15.54 -10.14
C ARG A 438 -23.15 -14.40 -11.16
N VAL A 439 -22.93 -13.17 -10.70
CA VAL A 439 -22.66 -12.02 -11.58
C VAL A 439 -21.47 -12.30 -12.50
N ASN A 440 -20.39 -12.90 -11.99
CA ASN A 440 -19.22 -13.25 -12.80
C ASN A 440 -19.49 -14.32 -13.86
N GLN A 441 -20.35 -15.30 -13.57
CA GLN A 441 -20.75 -16.33 -14.54
C GLN A 441 -21.59 -15.77 -15.69
N CYS A 442 -22.16 -14.58 -15.53
CA CYS A 442 -22.95 -13.92 -16.57
C CYS A 442 -22.09 -13.26 -17.65
N PHE A 443 -20.81 -13.05 -17.38
CA PHE A 443 -19.88 -12.52 -18.37
C PHE A 443 -19.33 -13.67 -19.21
N PRO A 444 -19.45 -13.62 -20.54
CA PRO A 444 -18.72 -14.56 -21.39
C PRO A 444 -17.23 -14.35 -21.14
N PHE A 445 -16.48 -15.45 -20.97
CA PHE A 445 -15.04 -15.39 -20.75
C PHE A 445 -14.31 -16.15 -21.85
N GLU A 446 -13.78 -15.41 -22.83
CA GLU A 446 -12.81 -15.93 -23.79
C GLU A 446 -11.36 -15.75 -23.29
N ARG A 447 -10.37 -15.99 -24.16
CA ARG A 447 -8.96 -15.77 -23.82
C ARG A 447 -8.69 -14.29 -23.53
N SER A 448 -8.44 -13.97 -22.27
CA SER A 448 -7.96 -12.66 -21.81
C SER A 448 -6.44 -12.52 -21.99
N SER A 449 -6.00 -11.41 -22.58
CA SER A 449 -4.58 -11.04 -22.68
C SER A 449 -4.21 -9.91 -21.72
N PHE A 450 -5.05 -8.87 -21.64
CA PHE A 450 -4.88 -7.70 -20.78
C PHE A 450 -6.20 -7.35 -20.11
N PHE A 451 -6.15 -6.54 -19.07
CA PHE A 451 -7.37 -5.99 -18.46
C PHE A 451 -7.20 -4.51 -18.11
N ILE A 452 -8.33 -3.81 -18.03
CA ILE A 452 -8.42 -2.50 -17.39
C ILE A 452 -9.33 -2.66 -16.18
N GLY A 453 -8.75 -2.53 -14.99
CA GLY A 453 -9.46 -2.60 -13.72
C GLY A 453 -9.94 -1.23 -13.27
N VAL A 454 -11.15 -1.15 -12.71
CA VAL A 454 -11.68 0.06 -12.08
C VAL A 454 -11.95 -0.25 -10.62
N LEU A 455 -11.22 0.44 -9.72
CA LEU A 455 -11.35 0.27 -8.28
C LEU A 455 -12.28 1.33 -7.71
N ASP A 456 -13.39 0.86 -7.11
CA ASP A 456 -14.34 1.65 -6.34
C ASP A 456 -14.38 1.10 -4.91
N ILE A 457 -13.86 1.86 -3.96
CA ILE A 457 -13.83 1.47 -2.53
C ILE A 457 -14.58 2.48 -1.68
N ALA A 458 -14.97 2.07 -0.47
CA ALA A 458 -15.50 2.98 0.54
C ALA A 458 -14.51 4.14 0.78
N GLY A 459 -15.01 5.37 0.75
CA GLY A 459 -14.19 6.55 0.99
C GLY A 459 -13.69 6.62 2.43
N PHE A 460 -12.75 7.53 2.71
CA PHE A 460 -12.39 7.86 4.08
C PHE A 460 -13.63 8.33 4.86
N GLU A 461 -13.83 7.83 6.08
CA GLU A 461 -15.00 8.11 6.90
C GLU A 461 -14.56 8.62 8.28
N TYR A 462 -15.18 9.73 8.70
CA TYR A 462 -15.07 10.20 10.08
C TYR A 462 -16.45 10.64 10.55
N PHE A 463 -16.90 10.06 11.65
CA PHE A 463 -18.14 10.40 12.35
C PHE A 463 -17.81 10.97 13.74
N GLU A 464 -18.83 11.44 14.45
CA GLU A 464 -18.66 11.84 15.86
C GLU A 464 -18.23 10.65 16.72
N HIS A 465 -18.77 9.46 16.42
CA HIS A 465 -18.45 8.18 17.06
C HIS A 465 -17.96 7.20 15.99
N ASN A 466 -16.68 6.80 16.04
CA ASN A 466 -16.08 5.87 15.08
C ASN A 466 -15.78 4.54 15.75
N SER A 467 -16.14 3.44 15.11
CA SER A 467 -15.90 2.09 15.63
C SER A 467 -14.92 1.30 14.76
N PHE A 468 -14.83 -0.02 14.97
CA PHE A 468 -13.87 -0.90 14.32
C PHE A 468 -14.00 -0.94 12.79
N GLU A 469 -15.21 -0.72 12.28
CA GLU A 469 -15.50 -0.70 10.86
C GLU A 469 -14.87 0.51 10.18
N GLN A 470 -15.03 1.71 10.76
CA GLN A 470 -14.37 2.92 10.29
C GLN A 470 -12.85 2.79 10.41
N PHE A 471 -12.35 2.16 11.47
CA PHE A 471 -10.92 1.89 11.63
C PHE A 471 -10.37 1.06 10.46
N CYS A 472 -11.05 -0.01 10.07
CA CYS A 472 -10.67 -0.82 8.90
C CYS A 472 -10.77 -0.03 7.58
N ILE A 473 -11.85 0.72 7.36
CA ILE A 473 -12.05 1.54 6.14
C ILE A 473 -10.94 2.60 6.02
N ASN A 474 -10.62 3.29 7.11
CA ASN A 474 -9.60 4.33 7.13
C ASN A 474 -8.19 3.74 6.97
N TYR A 475 -7.92 2.57 7.54
CA TYR A 475 -6.68 1.82 7.28
C TYR A 475 -6.53 1.45 5.79
N CYS A 476 -7.60 1.02 5.12
CA CYS A 476 -7.58 0.77 3.67
C CYS A 476 -7.29 2.04 2.86
N ASN A 477 -7.92 3.16 3.21
CA ASN A 477 -7.66 4.45 2.57
C ASN A 477 -6.22 4.94 2.83
N GLU A 478 -5.67 4.72 4.03
CA GLU A 478 -4.27 5.05 4.37
C GLU A 478 -3.29 4.29 3.47
N LYS A 479 -3.53 2.99 3.27
CA LYS A 479 -2.75 2.13 2.37
C LYS A 479 -2.84 2.55 0.91
N LEU A 480 -4.03 2.89 0.43
CA LEU A 480 -4.19 3.38 -0.95
C LEU A 480 -3.58 4.77 -1.15
N GLN A 481 -3.57 5.61 -0.12
CA GLN A 481 -2.87 6.89 -0.17
C GLN A 481 -1.34 6.68 -0.19
N GLN A 482 -0.81 5.70 0.54
CA GLN A 482 0.60 5.32 0.46
C GLN A 482 0.98 4.81 -0.92
N PHE A 483 0.15 3.94 -1.52
CA PHE A 483 0.31 3.50 -2.91
C PHE A 483 0.30 4.69 -3.89
N PHE A 484 -0.60 5.66 -3.69
CA PHE A 484 -0.64 6.87 -4.50
C PHE A 484 0.66 7.69 -4.38
N ASN A 485 1.13 7.93 -3.16
CA ASN A 485 2.37 8.67 -2.91
C ASN A 485 3.58 7.94 -3.53
N GLU A 486 3.66 6.62 -3.37
CA GLU A 486 4.69 5.79 -3.99
C GLU A 486 4.66 5.92 -5.52
N ARG A 487 3.48 5.75 -6.13
CA ARG A 487 3.33 5.70 -7.60
C ARG A 487 3.46 7.06 -8.29
N ILE A 488 2.95 8.14 -7.69
CA ILE A 488 2.93 9.47 -8.29
C ILE A 488 4.12 10.32 -7.87
N LEU A 489 4.56 10.23 -6.61
CA LEU A 489 5.60 11.11 -6.09
C LEU A 489 6.96 10.42 -6.13
N LYS A 490 7.10 9.25 -5.50
CA LYS A 490 8.39 8.57 -5.36
C LYS A 490 8.93 8.05 -6.68
N GLU A 491 8.14 7.24 -7.40
CA GLU A 491 8.57 6.67 -8.68
C GLU A 491 8.83 7.73 -9.76
N GLU A 492 8.09 8.84 -9.74
CA GLU A 492 8.27 9.93 -10.71
C GLU A 492 9.60 10.67 -10.46
N GLN A 493 9.95 10.92 -9.20
CA GLN A 493 11.24 11.49 -8.82
C GLN A 493 12.41 10.54 -9.13
N GLU A 494 12.27 9.25 -8.81
CA GLU A 494 13.26 8.21 -9.17
C GLU A 494 13.47 8.16 -10.69
N LEU A 495 12.41 8.34 -11.48
CA LEU A 495 12.53 8.41 -12.93
C LEU A 495 13.31 9.66 -13.38
N TYR A 496 13.03 10.84 -12.82
CA TYR A 496 13.76 12.08 -13.17
C TYR A 496 15.24 11.97 -12.83
N GLN A 497 15.59 11.34 -11.71
CA GLN A 497 16.97 11.04 -11.33
C GLN A 497 17.62 10.04 -12.31
N LYS A 498 16.92 8.94 -12.62
CA LYS A 498 17.39 7.91 -13.57
C LYS A 498 17.61 8.45 -14.98
N GLU A 499 16.76 9.38 -15.42
CA GLU A 499 16.84 10.03 -16.73
C GLU A 499 17.79 11.24 -16.74
N GLY A 500 18.32 11.64 -15.57
CA GLY A 500 19.32 12.69 -15.44
C GLY A 500 18.81 14.10 -15.73
N LEU A 501 17.56 14.39 -15.36
CA LEU A 501 16.92 15.67 -15.67
C LEU A 501 17.36 16.84 -14.76
N GLY A 502 17.95 16.54 -13.61
CA GLY A 502 18.40 17.55 -12.64
C GLY A 502 17.25 18.31 -11.96
N VAL A 503 16.10 17.66 -11.78
CA VAL A 503 14.94 18.20 -11.05
C VAL A 503 15.20 18.09 -9.55
N ASN A 504 14.79 19.10 -8.79
CA ASN A 504 14.91 19.10 -7.33
C ASN A 504 14.00 18.03 -6.71
N GLU A 505 14.46 17.43 -5.62
CA GLU A 505 13.64 16.51 -4.83
C GLU A 505 12.48 17.27 -4.17
N VAL A 506 11.27 16.73 -4.26
CA VAL A 506 10.07 17.31 -3.67
C VAL A 506 9.73 16.54 -2.42
N HIS A 507 9.80 17.24 -1.29
CA HIS A 507 9.37 16.72 -0.01
C HIS A 507 7.86 16.54 0.01
N TYR A 508 7.42 15.33 0.32
CA TYR A 508 6.02 15.01 0.56
C TYR A 508 5.86 14.32 1.90
N VAL A 509 4.65 14.36 2.45
CA VAL A 509 4.32 13.69 3.71
C VAL A 509 4.13 12.20 3.43
N ASP A 510 5.11 11.39 3.83
CA ASP A 510 4.96 9.94 3.88
C ASP A 510 4.06 9.55 5.06
N ASN A 511 3.23 8.54 4.84
CA ASN A 511 2.29 8.01 5.82
C ASN A 511 2.59 6.54 6.19
N GLN A 512 3.76 6.02 5.80
CA GLN A 512 4.23 4.70 6.20
C GLN A 512 4.26 4.52 7.73
N ASP A 513 4.59 5.57 8.48
CA ASP A 513 4.60 5.56 9.95
C ASP A 513 3.21 5.27 10.55
N CYS A 514 2.14 5.79 9.93
CA CYS A 514 0.77 5.53 10.34
C CYS A 514 0.34 4.09 9.99
N ILE A 515 0.82 3.57 8.85
CA ILE A 515 0.58 2.18 8.45
C ILE A 515 1.26 1.23 9.43
N ASP A 516 2.53 1.47 9.76
CA ASP A 516 3.29 0.63 10.69
C ASP A 516 2.66 0.62 12.08
N LEU A 517 2.15 1.76 12.56
CA LEU A 517 1.37 1.82 13.81
C LEU A 517 0.17 0.84 13.81
N ILE A 518 -0.50 0.67 12.68
CA ILE A 518 -1.70 -0.16 12.56
C ILE A 518 -1.35 -1.64 12.36
N GLU A 519 -0.41 -1.95 11.46
CA GLU A 519 -0.22 -3.32 10.97
C GLU A 519 1.13 -3.96 11.31
N ALA A 520 2.08 -3.25 11.93
CA ALA A 520 3.40 -3.80 12.21
C ALA A 520 3.28 -5.09 13.05
N LYS A 521 4.15 -6.06 12.76
CA LYS A 521 4.12 -7.34 13.48
C LYS A 521 4.44 -7.13 14.97
N LEU A 522 3.70 -7.79 15.86
CA LEU A 522 3.84 -7.81 17.34
C LEU A 522 3.48 -6.50 18.06
N VAL A 523 3.64 -5.35 17.40
CA VAL A 523 3.43 -4.03 17.99
C VAL A 523 2.26 -3.28 17.37
N GLY A 524 1.81 -3.61 16.16
CA GLY A 524 0.72 -2.91 15.49
C GLY A 524 -0.62 -3.08 16.22
N ILE A 525 -1.51 -2.09 16.09
CA ILE A 525 -2.84 -2.09 16.74
C ILE A 525 -3.63 -3.37 16.42
N LEU A 526 -3.60 -3.84 15.17
CA LEU A 526 -4.29 -5.07 14.75
C LEU A 526 -3.70 -6.33 15.42
N ASP A 527 -2.39 -6.40 15.58
CA ASP A 527 -1.73 -7.52 16.24
C ASP A 527 -2.01 -7.52 17.74
N ILE A 528 -2.05 -6.35 18.39
CA ILE A 528 -2.47 -6.21 19.80
C ILE A 528 -3.92 -6.67 19.98
N LEU A 529 -4.81 -6.31 19.05
CA LEU A 529 -6.22 -6.73 19.09
C LEU A 529 -6.39 -8.25 18.95
N ASP A 530 -5.51 -8.88 18.16
CA ASP A 530 -5.44 -10.33 18.01
C ASP A 530 -4.83 -11.03 19.24
N GLU A 531 -3.85 -10.42 19.88
CA GLU A 531 -3.30 -10.88 21.17
C GLU A 531 -4.38 -10.85 22.26
N GLU A 532 -5.17 -9.77 22.34
CA GLU A 532 -6.25 -9.63 23.31
C GLU A 532 -7.29 -10.73 23.16
N ASN A 533 -7.73 -11.02 21.93
CA ASN A 533 -8.72 -12.06 21.63
C ASN A 533 -8.26 -13.48 22.03
N ARG A 534 -6.95 -13.70 22.21
CA ARG A 534 -6.39 -14.99 22.64
C ARG A 534 -6.31 -15.12 24.16
N LEU A 535 -6.56 -14.05 24.91
CA LEU A 535 -6.57 -14.09 26.36
C LEU A 535 -7.78 -14.88 26.90
N PRO A 536 -7.66 -15.53 28.08
CA PRO A 536 -8.77 -16.24 28.69
C PRO A 536 -9.98 -15.35 29.03
N GLN A 537 -9.73 -14.07 29.33
CA GLN A 537 -10.74 -13.05 29.61
C GLN A 537 -10.40 -11.79 28.80
N PRO A 538 -10.84 -11.71 27.54
CA PRO A 538 -10.54 -10.58 26.69
C PRO A 538 -11.40 -9.38 27.07
N THR A 539 -10.82 -8.17 27.13
CA THR A 539 -11.56 -6.95 27.48
C THR A 539 -11.13 -5.76 26.62
N ASP A 540 -12.09 -4.92 26.22
CA ASP A 540 -11.81 -3.73 25.39
C ASP A 540 -10.94 -2.71 26.14
N GLN A 541 -11.10 -2.58 27.46
CA GLN A 541 -10.33 -1.65 28.30
C GLN A 541 -8.85 -2.06 28.40
N HIS A 542 -8.58 -3.36 28.54
CA HIS A 542 -7.21 -3.87 28.56
C HIS A 542 -6.55 -3.68 27.20
N PHE A 543 -7.26 -3.97 26.10
CA PHE A 543 -6.79 -3.69 24.74
C PHE A 543 -6.39 -2.21 24.57
N THR A 544 -7.26 -1.29 24.94
CA THR A 544 -7.03 0.16 24.80
C THR A 544 -5.81 0.61 25.60
N SER A 545 -5.70 0.11 26.84
CA SER A 545 -4.56 0.37 27.71
C SER A 545 -3.26 -0.18 27.12
N ALA A 546 -3.30 -1.38 26.54
CA ALA A 546 -2.15 -2.02 25.89
C ALA A 546 -1.67 -1.24 24.66
N VAL A 547 -2.60 -0.71 23.85
CA VAL A 547 -2.29 0.16 22.70
C VAL A 547 -1.55 1.42 23.16
N HIS A 548 -2.10 2.14 24.15
CA HIS A 548 -1.45 3.33 24.69
C HIS A 548 -0.11 3.02 25.37
N GLN A 549 0.02 1.86 26.03
CA GLN A 549 1.26 1.45 26.69
C GLN A 549 2.38 1.09 25.72
N LYS A 550 2.09 0.35 24.64
CA LYS A 550 3.08 -0.02 23.62
C LYS A 550 3.51 1.20 22.78
N HIS A 551 2.63 2.19 22.58
CA HIS A 551 2.85 3.34 21.67
C HIS A 551 2.88 4.73 22.33
N LYS A 552 3.28 4.84 23.60
CA LYS A 552 3.22 6.10 24.40
C LYS A 552 3.80 7.35 23.71
N ASN A 553 4.87 7.19 22.93
CA ASN A 553 5.62 8.28 22.31
C ASN A 553 5.32 8.47 20.81
N HIS A 554 4.40 7.69 20.25
CA HIS A 554 4.12 7.75 18.82
C HIS A 554 3.29 8.99 18.47
N PHE A 555 3.82 9.90 17.65
CA PHE A 555 3.17 11.21 17.37
C PHE A 555 1.81 11.10 16.65
N ARG A 556 1.55 9.97 15.99
CA ARG A 556 0.25 9.66 15.36
C ARG A 556 -0.82 9.18 16.33
N LEU A 557 -0.45 8.71 17.52
CA LEU A 557 -1.37 8.18 18.51
C LEU A 557 -1.55 9.18 19.66
N THR A 558 -2.79 9.49 20.01
CA THR A 558 -3.09 10.40 21.12
C THR A 558 -4.30 9.90 21.92
N ILE A 559 -4.35 10.27 23.20
CA ILE A 559 -5.51 9.98 24.07
C ILE A 559 -6.69 10.92 23.75
N PRO A 560 -7.95 10.46 23.89
CA PRO A 560 -9.14 11.26 23.58
C PRO A 560 -9.21 12.61 24.31
N ARG A 561 -8.78 12.65 25.58
CA ARG A 561 -8.77 13.86 26.42
C ARG A 561 -7.92 15.02 25.88
N LYS A 562 -6.94 14.76 25.00
CA LYS A 562 -6.12 15.79 24.34
C LYS A 562 -6.78 16.40 23.10
N SER A 563 -7.97 15.94 22.71
CA SER A 563 -8.69 16.48 21.55
C SER A 563 -9.21 17.90 21.80
N LYS A 564 -9.34 18.69 20.72
CA LYS A 564 -9.98 20.01 20.75
C LYS A 564 -11.51 19.92 20.86
N LEU A 565 -12.09 18.80 20.42
CA LEU A 565 -13.54 18.59 20.38
C LEU A 565 -14.07 18.12 21.74
N ALA A 566 -15.15 18.76 22.22
CA ALA A 566 -15.73 18.45 23.52
C ALA A 566 -16.24 17.00 23.61
N VAL A 567 -16.85 16.48 22.54
CA VAL A 567 -17.37 15.11 22.47
C VAL A 567 -16.27 14.08 22.75
N HIS A 568 -15.10 14.24 22.13
CA HIS A 568 -13.96 13.34 22.34
C HIS A 568 -13.37 13.42 23.75
N ARG A 569 -13.46 14.58 24.42
CA ARG A 569 -12.94 14.74 25.79
C ARG A 569 -13.78 14.02 26.84
N ASN A 570 -15.02 13.67 26.51
CA ASN A 570 -15.90 12.91 27.39
C ASN A 570 -15.60 11.40 27.38
N ILE A 571 -14.86 10.91 26.38
CA ILE A 571 -14.44 9.51 26.29
C ILE A 571 -13.27 9.29 27.27
N ARG A 572 -13.32 8.20 28.05
CA ARG A 572 -12.24 7.87 28.97
C ARG A 572 -11.01 7.36 28.22
N ASP A 573 -9.82 7.48 28.81
CA ASP A 573 -8.57 7.06 28.16
C ASP A 573 -8.51 5.54 27.90
N ASP A 574 -9.27 4.75 28.65
CA ASP A 574 -9.41 3.29 28.52
C ASP A 574 -10.54 2.87 27.56
N GLU A 575 -11.26 3.83 26.96
CA GLU A 575 -12.42 3.59 26.07
C GLU A 575 -12.19 4.09 24.64
N GLY A 576 -11.03 4.69 24.35
CA GLY A 576 -10.73 5.16 23.01
C GLY A 576 -9.29 5.59 22.76
N PHE A 577 -8.98 5.76 21.48
CA PHE A 577 -7.72 6.34 21.02
C PHE A 577 -7.92 7.19 19.76
N ILE A 578 -7.04 8.16 19.56
CA ILE A 578 -7.04 9.05 18.39
C ILE A 578 -5.85 8.71 17.49
N VAL A 579 -6.13 8.37 16.23
CA VAL A 579 -5.10 8.18 15.19
C VAL A 579 -5.09 9.37 14.23
N ARG A 580 -3.91 9.91 13.97
CA ARG A 580 -3.69 11.00 13.00
C ARG A 580 -3.44 10.43 11.60
N HIS A 581 -4.51 10.10 10.90
CA HIS A 581 -4.48 9.66 9.50
C HIS A 581 -3.99 10.77 8.56
N PHE A 582 -3.73 10.42 7.29
CA PHE A 582 -3.43 11.42 6.25
C PHE A 582 -4.55 12.48 6.12
N ALA A 583 -5.81 12.09 6.40
CA ALA A 583 -6.96 12.96 6.25
C ALA A 583 -7.31 13.77 7.52
N GLY A 584 -6.62 13.52 8.64
CA GLY A 584 -6.89 14.19 9.91
C GLY A 584 -6.92 13.23 11.10
N ALA A 585 -7.18 13.79 12.28
CA ALA A 585 -7.26 13.04 13.53
C ALA A 585 -8.66 12.42 13.70
N VAL A 586 -8.74 11.09 13.76
CA VAL A 586 -9.98 10.34 13.98
C VAL A 586 -9.95 9.70 15.35
N CYS A 587 -11.02 9.91 16.14
CA CYS A 587 -11.20 9.29 17.44
C CYS A 587 -12.00 8.00 17.29
N TYR A 588 -11.41 6.88 17.71
CA TYR A 588 -12.04 5.56 17.70
C TYR A 588 -12.42 5.15 19.12
N GLU A 589 -13.65 4.70 19.29
CA GLU A 589 -14.16 4.10 20.52
C GLU A 589 -13.91 2.61 20.49
N THR A 590 -13.19 2.10 21.48
CA THR A 590 -12.75 0.71 21.52
C THR A 590 -13.82 -0.26 22.04
N THR A 591 -14.97 0.25 22.47
CA THR A 591 -16.11 -0.58 22.85
C THR A 591 -16.48 -1.55 21.72
N GLN A 592 -16.55 -2.84 22.05
CA GLN A 592 -16.80 -3.95 21.14
C GLN A 592 -15.72 -4.20 20.08
N PHE A 593 -14.54 -3.58 20.15
CA PHE A 593 -13.46 -3.87 19.17
C PHE A 593 -13.04 -5.34 19.20
N VAL A 594 -12.86 -5.89 20.40
CA VAL A 594 -12.45 -7.28 20.59
C VAL A 594 -13.48 -8.22 19.97
N GLU A 595 -14.76 -8.00 20.31
CA GLU A 595 -15.89 -8.79 19.82
C GLU A 595 -16.04 -8.69 18.29
N LYS A 596 -15.99 -7.49 17.75
CA LYS A 596 -16.11 -7.23 16.30
C LYS A 596 -14.96 -7.84 15.49
N ASN A 597 -13.78 -7.96 16.08
CA ASN A 597 -12.64 -8.59 15.43
C ASN A 597 -12.70 -10.12 15.45
N ASN A 598 -13.53 -10.72 16.30
CA ASN A 598 -13.69 -12.17 16.41
C ASN A 598 -14.73 -12.70 15.41
N ASP A 599 -14.26 -13.25 14.29
CA ASP A 599 -15.10 -13.88 13.23
C ASP A 599 -15.16 -15.40 13.38
N ALA A 600 -14.85 -15.96 14.57
CA ALA A 600 -14.79 -17.40 14.76
C ALA A 600 -16.20 -18.02 14.82
N LEU A 601 -16.56 -18.75 13.77
CA LEU A 601 -17.73 -19.63 13.78
C LEU A 601 -17.40 -20.92 14.54
N HIS A 602 -18.33 -21.38 15.39
CA HIS A 602 -18.17 -22.68 16.04
C HIS A 602 -18.27 -23.80 15.00
N MET A 603 -17.35 -24.77 15.06
CA MET A 603 -17.38 -25.95 14.18
C MET A 603 -18.73 -26.66 14.20
N SER A 604 -19.41 -26.71 15.35
CA SER A 604 -20.76 -27.30 15.46
C SER A 604 -21.80 -26.57 14.61
N LEU A 605 -21.72 -25.24 14.55
CA LEU A 605 -22.61 -24.43 13.71
C LEU A 605 -22.26 -24.56 12.23
N GLU A 606 -20.97 -24.66 11.90
CA GLU A 606 -20.54 -24.88 10.52
C GLU A 606 -20.97 -26.25 10.00
N SER A 607 -20.77 -27.32 10.79
CA SER A 607 -21.24 -28.67 10.46
C SER A 607 -22.76 -28.74 10.31
N LEU A 608 -23.51 -28.07 11.19
CA LEU A 608 -24.97 -28.00 11.10
C LEU A 608 -25.45 -27.43 9.76
N ILE A 609 -24.81 -26.36 9.27
CA ILE A 609 -25.18 -25.76 7.99
C ILE A 609 -24.83 -26.69 6.81
N CYS A 610 -23.68 -27.36 6.87
CA CYS A 610 -23.29 -28.37 5.88
C CYS A 610 -24.24 -29.59 5.85
N GLU A 611 -24.93 -29.86 6.96
CA GLU A 611 -25.95 -30.92 7.07
C GLU A 611 -27.36 -30.45 6.68
N SER A 612 -27.53 -29.20 6.23
CA SER A 612 -28.83 -28.69 5.82
C SER A 612 -29.51 -29.56 4.76
N LYS A 613 -30.81 -29.79 4.92
CA LYS A 613 -31.64 -30.47 3.91
C LYS A 613 -31.79 -29.64 2.64
N ASP A 614 -31.54 -28.34 2.73
CA ASP A 614 -31.59 -27.44 1.60
C ASP A 614 -30.30 -27.50 0.77
N LYS A 615 -30.43 -27.70 -0.55
CA LYS A 615 -29.27 -27.81 -1.44
C LYS A 615 -28.53 -26.48 -1.58
N PHE A 616 -29.27 -25.37 -1.72
CA PHE A 616 -28.69 -24.06 -1.93
C PHE A 616 -27.86 -23.62 -0.72
N VAL A 617 -28.38 -23.77 0.50
CA VAL A 617 -27.66 -23.45 1.75
C VAL A 617 -26.35 -24.25 1.88
N ARG A 618 -26.34 -25.54 1.50
CA ARG A 618 -25.10 -26.34 1.52
C ARG A 618 -24.07 -25.84 0.50
N GLU A 619 -24.50 -25.53 -0.72
CA GLU A 619 -23.62 -25.03 -1.78
C GLU A 619 -22.89 -23.73 -1.41
N LEU A 620 -23.54 -22.87 -0.61
CA LEU A 620 -22.93 -21.64 -0.09
C LEU A 620 -21.67 -21.93 0.76
N PHE A 621 -21.66 -23.04 1.50
CA PHE A 621 -20.55 -23.42 2.41
C PHE A 621 -19.57 -24.44 1.78
N GLU A 622 -20.01 -25.27 0.83
CA GLU A 622 -19.12 -26.18 0.08
C GLU A 622 -18.15 -25.43 -0.83
N SER A 623 -18.62 -24.35 -1.46
CA SER A 623 -17.81 -23.50 -2.36
C SER A 623 -16.60 -22.87 -1.67
N ALA A 624 -16.66 -22.66 -0.36
CA ALA A 624 -15.58 -22.09 0.45
C ALA A 624 -14.49 -23.12 0.83
N ASN A 625 -14.82 -24.42 0.84
CA ASN A 625 -13.94 -25.50 1.32
C ASN A 625 -13.02 -26.11 0.25
N ASN A 626 -13.04 -25.62 -0.99
CA ASN A 626 -12.15 -26.08 -2.07
C ASN A 626 -10.67 -25.63 -1.91
N HIS A 627 -10.33 -24.87 -0.86
CA HIS A 627 -8.93 -24.69 -0.43
C HIS A 627 -8.48 -25.91 0.41
N LYS A 628 -7.60 -26.72 -0.18
CA LYS A 628 -7.10 -28.07 0.20
C LYS A 628 -6.56 -28.35 1.62
N ASP A 629 -6.87 -27.58 2.66
CA ASP A 629 -6.26 -27.75 4.01
C ASP A 629 -7.20 -28.30 5.10
N LEU A 630 -8.10 -29.23 4.76
CA LEU A 630 -8.97 -29.89 5.76
C LEU A 630 -8.25 -30.90 6.68
N LYS A 631 -6.94 -31.14 6.52
CA LYS A 631 -6.24 -32.23 7.25
C LYS A 631 -5.62 -31.87 8.60
N GLN A 632 -5.76 -30.65 9.15
CA GLN A 632 -4.98 -30.28 10.35
C GLN A 632 -5.64 -29.49 11.49
N LYS A 633 -6.97 -29.32 11.56
CA LYS A 633 -7.59 -28.56 12.67
C LYS A 633 -8.72 -29.31 13.37
N THR A 634 -8.41 -30.40 14.05
CA THR A 634 -9.32 -31.05 15.00
C THR A 634 -9.08 -30.54 16.43
N GLY A 635 -10.07 -29.85 17.02
CA GLY A 635 -10.21 -29.74 18.48
C GLY A 635 -9.95 -28.38 19.16
N LYS A 636 -9.58 -27.30 18.45
CA LYS A 636 -9.53 -25.93 19.02
C LYS A 636 -10.30 -24.97 18.12
N LEU A 637 -11.12 -24.10 18.72
CA LEU A 637 -11.63 -22.90 18.05
C LEU A 637 -10.41 -22.08 17.61
N SER A 638 -10.06 -22.18 16.32
CA SER A 638 -9.03 -21.36 15.71
C SER A 638 -9.59 -19.94 15.71
N PHE A 639 -9.07 -19.04 16.54
CA PHE A 639 -9.40 -17.62 16.45
C PHE A 639 -9.15 -17.15 15.01
N ILE A 640 -10.16 -16.54 14.40
CA ILE A 640 -10.09 -15.98 13.06
C ILE A 640 -10.30 -14.48 13.18
N SER A 641 -9.24 -13.71 12.97
CA SER A 641 -9.25 -12.26 13.06
C SER A 641 -9.80 -11.63 11.79
N VAL A 642 -10.80 -10.75 11.95
CA VAL A 642 -11.27 -9.87 10.86
C VAL A 642 -10.13 -8.98 10.38
N GLY A 643 -9.39 -8.36 11.30
CA GLY A 643 -8.28 -7.45 10.99
C GLY A 643 -7.18 -8.11 10.15
N ASN A 644 -6.77 -9.34 10.48
CA ASN A 644 -5.74 -10.04 9.70
C ASN A 644 -6.25 -10.57 8.36
N LYS A 645 -7.51 -11.02 8.26
CA LYS A 645 -8.15 -11.30 6.96
C LYS A 645 -8.17 -10.04 6.09
N PHE A 646 -8.58 -8.91 6.67
CA PHE A 646 -8.65 -7.62 6.01
C PHE A 646 -7.28 -7.19 5.47
N LYS A 647 -6.24 -7.23 6.31
CA LYS A 647 -4.85 -6.96 5.94
C LYS A 647 -4.37 -7.85 4.78
N THR A 648 -4.67 -9.14 4.82
CA THR A 648 -4.24 -10.09 3.78
C THR A 648 -4.92 -9.79 2.43
N GLN A 649 -6.24 -9.59 2.43
CA GLN A 649 -6.99 -9.24 1.23
C GLN A 649 -6.53 -7.91 0.61
N LEU A 650 -6.26 -6.90 1.46
CA LEU A 650 -5.79 -5.61 1.01
C LEU A 650 -4.40 -5.68 0.38
N ASN A 651 -3.48 -6.47 0.96
CA ASN A 651 -2.15 -6.66 0.38
C ASN A 651 -2.22 -7.34 -1.00
N LEU A 652 -3.10 -8.33 -1.18
CA LEU A 652 -3.32 -8.97 -2.49
C LEU A 652 -3.83 -7.96 -3.53
N LEU A 653 -4.75 -7.08 -3.14
CA LEU A 653 -5.23 -6.00 -4.01
C LEU A 653 -4.09 -5.03 -4.38
N LEU A 654 -3.29 -4.58 -3.41
CA LEU A 654 -2.18 -3.65 -3.66
C LEU A 654 -1.09 -4.27 -4.53
N GLU A 655 -0.76 -5.55 -4.35
CA GLU A 655 0.17 -6.27 -5.23
C GLU A 655 -0.35 -6.31 -6.67
N LYS A 656 -1.65 -6.57 -6.85
CA LYS A 656 -2.29 -6.52 -8.16
C LYS A 656 -2.20 -5.11 -8.77
N LEU A 657 -2.48 -4.06 -8.01
CA LEU A 657 -2.38 -2.67 -8.48
C LEU A 657 -0.95 -2.29 -8.89
N ARG A 658 0.07 -2.71 -8.12
CA ARG A 658 1.49 -2.49 -8.43
C ARG A 658 1.93 -3.16 -9.73
N SER A 659 1.30 -4.28 -10.11
CA SER A 659 1.58 -4.96 -11.38
C SER A 659 1.00 -4.26 -12.62
N THR A 660 0.17 -3.22 -12.42
CA THR A 660 -0.54 -2.50 -13.49
C THR A 660 -0.09 -1.05 -13.64
N GLY A 661 -0.33 -0.46 -14.81
CA GLY A 661 -0.28 0.99 -14.97
C GLY A 661 -1.45 1.64 -14.22
N SER A 662 -1.26 2.83 -13.64
CA SER A 662 -2.24 3.43 -12.74
C SER A 662 -2.71 4.79 -13.24
N SER A 663 -4.02 5.02 -13.22
CA SER A 663 -4.65 6.33 -13.46
C SER A 663 -5.56 6.67 -12.28
N PHE A 664 -5.62 7.93 -11.88
CA PHE A 664 -6.30 8.34 -10.65
C PHE A 664 -7.42 9.34 -10.95
N ILE A 665 -8.58 9.11 -10.33
CA ILE A 665 -9.72 10.02 -10.30
C ILE A 665 -9.97 10.37 -8.82
N ARG A 666 -9.84 11.66 -8.49
CA ARG A 666 -10.09 12.22 -7.16
C ARG A 666 -11.45 12.90 -7.14
N CYS A 667 -12.42 12.24 -6.53
CA CYS A 667 -13.77 12.73 -6.33
C CYS A 667 -13.83 13.65 -5.10
N ILE A 668 -14.47 14.81 -5.24
CA ILE A 668 -14.59 15.84 -4.21
C ILE A 668 -16.05 16.10 -3.89
N LYS A 669 -16.38 16.12 -2.60
CA LYS A 669 -17.69 16.48 -2.07
C LYS A 669 -17.75 18.00 -1.86
N PRO A 670 -18.62 18.76 -2.56
CA PRO A 670 -18.59 20.23 -2.49
C PRO A 670 -19.24 20.83 -1.25
N ASN A 671 -20.17 20.12 -0.61
CA ASN A 671 -20.85 20.58 0.61
C ASN A 671 -21.40 19.38 1.41
N LEU A 672 -21.56 19.54 2.72
CA LEU A 672 -22.06 18.48 3.60
C LEU A 672 -23.56 18.18 3.41
N LYS A 673 -24.35 19.17 2.99
CA LYS A 673 -25.82 19.09 2.80
C LYS A 673 -26.25 18.27 1.59
N MET A 674 -25.30 17.91 0.71
CA MET A 674 -25.57 17.19 -0.54
C MET A 674 -26.51 17.93 -1.50
N THR A 675 -26.42 19.25 -1.53
CA THR A 675 -27.26 20.11 -2.38
C THR A 675 -26.46 20.65 -3.57
N SER A 676 -27.14 20.83 -4.70
CA SER A 676 -26.51 21.39 -5.90
C SER A 676 -26.13 22.87 -5.71
N HIS A 677 -25.13 23.34 -6.47
CA HIS A 677 -24.67 24.74 -6.52
C HIS A 677 -24.21 25.35 -5.18
N GLN A 678 -23.96 24.53 -4.16
CA GLN A 678 -23.37 24.98 -2.89
C GLN A 678 -21.91 24.53 -2.82
N PHE A 679 -21.03 25.47 -2.47
CA PHE A 679 -19.58 25.26 -2.40
C PHE A 679 -19.05 25.66 -1.02
N GLU A 680 -18.49 24.71 -0.27
CA GLU A 680 -17.90 24.94 1.06
C GLU A 680 -16.36 24.88 0.96
N GLY A 681 -15.75 26.05 0.76
CA GLY A 681 -14.32 26.16 0.40
C GLY A 681 -13.36 25.52 1.41
N ALA A 682 -13.59 25.70 2.73
CA ALA A 682 -12.75 25.08 3.75
C ALA A 682 -12.79 23.54 3.74
N GLN A 683 -13.97 22.95 3.48
CA GLN A 683 -14.14 21.49 3.42
C GLN A 683 -13.49 20.91 2.16
N ILE A 684 -13.63 21.60 1.03
CA ILE A 684 -13.01 21.19 -0.24
C ILE A 684 -11.49 21.30 -0.14
N LEU A 685 -10.97 22.40 0.45
CA LEU A 685 -9.55 22.57 0.69
C LEU A 685 -8.96 21.43 1.52
N SER A 686 -9.64 21.06 2.62
CA SER A 686 -9.24 19.92 3.42
C SER A 686 -9.17 18.64 2.58
N GLN A 687 -10.19 18.36 1.75
CA GLN A 687 -10.18 17.18 0.87
C GLN A 687 -9.02 17.21 -0.14
N LEU A 688 -8.67 18.39 -0.71
CA LEU A 688 -7.56 18.55 -1.65
C LEU A 688 -6.20 18.33 -0.98
N GLN A 689 -6.03 18.83 0.24
CA GLN A 689 -4.84 18.59 1.06
C GLN A 689 -4.69 17.11 1.40
N CYS A 690 -5.77 16.48 1.90
CA CYS A 690 -5.78 15.07 2.29
C CYS A 690 -5.56 14.15 1.09
N SER A 691 -6.13 14.45 -0.08
CA SER A 691 -5.90 13.64 -1.29
C SER A 691 -4.47 13.75 -1.85
N GLY A 692 -3.65 14.66 -1.31
CA GLY A 692 -2.26 14.89 -1.74
C GLY A 692 -2.16 15.74 -3.00
N MET A 693 -3.23 16.43 -3.42
CA MET A 693 -3.22 17.23 -4.65
C MET A 693 -2.27 18.42 -4.56
N VAL A 694 -2.11 19.01 -3.37
CA VAL A 694 -1.14 20.09 -3.13
C VAL A 694 0.29 19.59 -3.40
N SER A 695 0.68 18.47 -2.80
CA SER A 695 2.01 17.86 -3.01
C SER A 695 2.26 17.46 -4.46
N VAL A 696 1.21 17.01 -5.18
CA VAL A 696 1.32 16.74 -6.62
C VAL A 696 1.56 18.02 -7.40
N LEU A 697 0.83 19.11 -7.11
CA LEU A 697 1.06 20.37 -7.81
C LEU A 697 2.48 20.89 -7.61
N ASP A 698 3.02 20.80 -6.40
CA ASP A 698 4.40 21.18 -6.10
C ASP A 698 5.40 20.32 -6.90
N LEU A 699 5.17 19.00 -6.98
CA LEU A 699 5.98 18.11 -7.82
C LEU A 699 5.90 18.49 -9.31
N MET A 700 4.70 18.81 -9.80
CA MET A 700 4.49 19.13 -11.21
C MET A 700 4.99 20.53 -11.58
N GLN A 701 5.06 21.46 -10.63
CA GLN A 701 5.68 22.78 -10.82
C GLN A 701 7.18 22.65 -11.11
N GLY A 702 7.87 21.81 -10.34
CA GLY A 702 9.30 21.53 -10.51
C GLY A 702 9.61 20.52 -11.63
N GLY A 703 8.66 19.64 -11.95
CA GLY A 703 8.85 18.47 -12.81
C GLY A 703 8.42 18.60 -14.28
N PHE A 704 8.28 17.44 -14.93
CA PHE A 704 7.94 17.30 -16.35
C PHE A 704 6.91 16.16 -16.56
N PRO A 705 5.61 16.43 -16.39
CA PRO A 705 4.57 15.39 -16.39
C PRO A 705 4.38 14.67 -17.72
N SER A 706 4.61 15.36 -18.83
CA SER A 706 4.41 14.80 -20.17
C SER A 706 5.71 14.20 -20.67
N ARG A 707 5.66 12.97 -21.19
CA ARG A 707 6.84 12.26 -21.68
C ARG A 707 6.55 11.33 -22.84
N ALA A 708 7.51 11.20 -23.74
CA ALA A 708 7.44 10.27 -24.87
C ALA A 708 8.82 9.67 -25.14
N SER A 709 8.88 8.38 -25.47
CA SER A 709 10.15 7.77 -25.87
C SER A 709 10.61 8.28 -27.22
N PHE A 710 11.92 8.26 -27.47
CA PHE A 710 12.47 8.66 -28.76
C PHE A 710 11.91 7.82 -29.92
N HIS A 711 11.66 6.53 -29.68
CA HIS A 711 11.12 5.61 -30.68
C HIS A 711 9.65 5.90 -31.02
N GLU A 712 8.83 6.22 -30.01
CA GLU A 712 7.43 6.60 -30.23
C GLU A 712 7.33 7.88 -31.04
N LEU A 713 8.04 8.94 -30.65
CA LEU A 713 8.07 10.21 -31.38
C LEU A 713 8.54 10.00 -32.83
N TYR A 714 9.58 9.20 -33.01
CA TYR A 714 10.07 8.87 -34.35
C TYR A 714 9.00 8.15 -35.18
N ASN A 715 8.36 7.11 -34.65
CA ASN A 715 7.33 6.36 -35.39
C ASN A 715 6.08 7.21 -35.68
N MET A 716 5.69 8.09 -34.77
CA MET A 716 4.56 9.01 -34.96
C MET A 716 4.83 10.02 -36.08
N TYR A 717 5.99 10.66 -36.05
CA TYR A 717 6.23 11.84 -36.89
C TYR A 717 7.08 11.57 -38.14
N LYS A 718 7.74 10.42 -38.25
CA LYS A 718 8.58 10.07 -39.41
C LYS A 718 7.85 10.24 -40.76
N LYS A 719 6.54 9.96 -40.79
CA LYS A 719 5.73 10.03 -42.02
C LYS A 719 5.53 11.46 -42.52
N TYR A 720 5.53 12.45 -41.63
CA TYR A 720 5.37 13.87 -41.95
C TYR A 720 6.71 14.56 -42.24
N MET A 721 7.82 13.82 -42.24
CA MET A 721 9.17 14.37 -42.31
C MET A 721 9.88 14.03 -43.63
N PRO A 722 10.73 14.94 -44.15
CA PRO A 722 11.54 14.68 -45.33
C PRO A 722 12.41 13.42 -45.19
N ALA A 723 12.66 12.73 -46.31
CA ALA A 723 13.43 11.48 -46.40
C ALA A 723 14.82 11.53 -45.72
N LYS A 724 15.44 12.72 -45.66
CA LYS A 724 16.74 12.94 -45.02
C LYS A 724 16.68 12.87 -43.48
N MET A 725 15.57 13.33 -42.88
CA MET A 725 15.32 13.28 -41.43
C MET A 725 14.86 11.89 -41.00
N SER A 726 14.02 11.23 -41.80
CA SER A 726 13.52 9.90 -41.49
C SER A 726 14.59 8.79 -41.51
N ARG A 727 15.80 9.06 -42.02
CA ARG A 727 16.97 8.16 -41.92
C ARG A 727 17.79 8.31 -40.63
N LEU A 728 17.47 9.29 -39.78
CA LEU A 728 18.18 9.53 -38.53
C LEU A 728 17.86 8.48 -37.47
N ASP A 729 18.80 8.29 -36.54
CA ASP A 729 18.50 7.55 -35.32
C ASP A 729 17.42 8.30 -34.50
N PRO A 730 16.49 7.58 -33.82
CA PRO A 730 15.34 8.19 -33.16
C PRO A 730 15.67 9.34 -32.20
N ARG A 731 16.81 9.25 -31.49
CA ARG A 731 17.25 10.29 -30.55
C ARG A 731 17.76 11.53 -31.28
N LEU A 732 18.59 11.36 -32.31
CA LEU A 732 19.07 12.47 -33.12
C LEU A 732 17.94 13.11 -33.93
N PHE A 733 16.97 12.32 -34.40
CA PHE A 733 15.75 12.78 -35.02
C PHE A 733 15.00 13.75 -34.11
N CYS A 734 14.71 13.34 -32.87
CA CYS A 734 14.00 14.20 -31.91
C CYS A 734 14.83 15.46 -31.57
N LYS A 735 16.14 15.35 -31.37
CA LYS A 735 16.99 16.52 -31.09
C LYS A 735 17.00 17.53 -32.23
N ALA A 736 17.08 17.05 -33.46
CA ALA A 736 17.07 17.91 -34.64
C ALA A 736 15.70 18.57 -34.82
N LEU A 737 14.62 17.82 -34.56
CA LEU A 737 13.25 18.31 -34.65
C LEU A 737 12.95 19.44 -33.66
N PHE A 738 13.25 19.25 -32.38
CA PHE A 738 12.97 20.27 -31.35
C PHE A 738 13.78 21.54 -31.56
N LYS A 739 15.02 21.37 -32.03
CA LYS A 739 15.87 22.50 -32.40
C LYS A 739 15.35 23.25 -33.63
N ALA A 740 14.70 22.55 -34.56
CA ALA A 740 14.09 23.17 -35.75
C ALA A 740 12.88 24.01 -35.35
N LEU A 741 12.08 23.51 -34.42
CA LEU A 741 10.89 24.19 -33.90
C LEU A 741 11.20 25.37 -32.98
N GLY A 742 12.44 25.50 -32.48
CA GLY A 742 12.85 26.61 -31.63
C GLY A 742 12.16 26.61 -30.26
N LEU A 743 11.77 25.44 -29.75
CA LEU A 743 11.14 25.32 -28.43
C LEU A 743 12.11 25.78 -27.33
N ASN A 744 11.57 26.37 -26.27
CA ASN A 744 12.36 26.83 -25.14
C ASN A 744 12.94 25.64 -24.36
N GLU A 745 14.23 25.67 -24.00
CA GLU A 745 14.89 24.62 -23.21
C GLU A 745 14.36 24.50 -21.76
N ASN A 746 13.53 25.45 -21.32
CA ASN A 746 12.77 25.36 -20.08
C ASN A 746 11.49 24.54 -20.22
N ASP A 747 10.92 24.44 -21.42
CA ASP A 747 9.65 23.77 -21.69
C ASP A 747 9.81 22.26 -21.92
N TYR A 748 11.01 21.82 -22.25
CA TYR A 748 11.32 20.40 -22.44
C TYR A 748 12.74 20.06 -21.98
N LYS A 749 12.94 18.79 -21.60
CA LYS A 749 14.26 18.22 -21.29
C LYS A 749 14.46 16.89 -22.01
N PHE A 750 15.69 16.67 -22.48
CA PHE A 750 16.09 15.39 -23.04
C PHE A 750 16.62 14.48 -21.92
N GLY A 751 15.91 13.39 -21.65
CA GLY A 751 16.42 12.30 -20.82
C GLY A 751 17.42 11.41 -21.56
N LEU A 752 17.75 10.29 -20.93
CA LEU A 752 18.55 9.22 -21.50
C LEU A 752 17.77 8.45 -22.57
N THR A 753 16.49 8.15 -22.30
CA THR A 753 15.65 7.29 -23.15
C THR A 753 14.37 7.98 -23.66
N LYS A 754 13.97 9.10 -23.03
CA LYS A 754 12.72 9.82 -23.33
C LYS A 754 12.93 11.32 -23.48
N VAL A 755 11.95 11.99 -24.07
CA VAL A 755 11.79 13.45 -24.01
C VAL A 755 10.72 13.77 -22.97
N PHE A 756 10.99 14.77 -22.14
CA PHE A 756 10.15 15.25 -21.07
C PHE A 756 9.69 16.67 -21.38
N PHE A 757 8.43 16.97 -21.09
CA PHE A 757 7.80 18.25 -21.40
C PHE A 757 7.09 18.79 -20.16
N ARG A 758 7.09 20.12 -20.05
CA ARG A 758 6.23 20.83 -19.11
C ARG A 758 4.75 20.61 -19.47
N PRO A 759 3.84 20.81 -18.51
CA PRO A 759 2.40 20.69 -18.73
C PRO A 759 1.94 21.46 -19.98
N GLY A 760 1.03 20.88 -20.77
CA GLY A 760 0.49 21.49 -22.01
C GLY A 760 1.44 21.53 -23.21
N LYS A 761 2.76 21.55 -23.00
CA LYS A 761 3.77 21.71 -24.08
C LYS A 761 3.86 20.55 -25.05
N PHE A 762 3.54 19.33 -24.62
CA PHE A 762 3.45 18.19 -25.54
C PHE A 762 2.29 18.33 -26.53
N ALA A 763 1.13 18.82 -26.10
CA ALA A 763 -0.03 19.00 -26.96
C ALA A 763 0.20 20.12 -27.98
N GLU A 764 0.78 21.25 -27.54
CA GLU A 764 1.26 22.31 -28.44
C GLU A 764 2.23 21.74 -29.48
N PHE A 765 3.21 20.95 -29.04
CA PHE A 765 4.17 20.28 -29.92
C PHE A 765 3.47 19.35 -30.94
N ASP A 766 2.56 18.46 -30.50
CA ASP A 766 1.83 17.56 -31.41
C ASP A 766 0.95 18.31 -32.42
N GLN A 767 0.35 19.44 -32.03
CA GLN A 767 -0.39 20.31 -32.96
C GLN A 767 0.53 20.94 -34.01
N ILE A 768 1.67 21.50 -33.61
CA ILE A 768 2.65 22.08 -34.55
C ILE A 768 3.16 21.00 -35.51
N MET A 769 3.36 19.78 -35.03
CA MET A 769 3.82 18.65 -35.85
C MET A 769 2.78 18.18 -36.88
N LYS A 770 1.50 18.47 -36.66
CA LYS A 770 0.39 18.18 -37.58
C LYS A 770 0.02 19.36 -38.48
N SER A 771 0.75 20.48 -38.38
CA SER A 771 0.61 21.63 -39.26
C SER A 771 1.28 21.41 -40.63
N ASP A 772 1.18 22.40 -41.52
CA ASP A 772 1.54 22.30 -42.94
C ASP A 772 2.96 21.72 -43.18
N PRO A 773 3.11 20.63 -43.97
CA PRO A 773 4.40 20.03 -44.32
C PRO A 773 5.44 21.01 -44.88
N ASP A 774 5.01 22.06 -45.60
CA ASP A 774 5.92 23.04 -46.19
C ASP A 774 6.57 23.93 -45.12
N HIS A 775 5.83 24.26 -44.06
CA HIS A 775 6.36 24.99 -42.90
C HIS A 775 7.42 24.15 -42.16
N LEU A 776 7.17 22.85 -41.99
CA LEU A 776 8.12 21.92 -41.39
C LEU A 776 9.40 21.78 -42.22
N ALA A 777 9.30 21.76 -43.55
CA ALA A 777 10.45 21.67 -44.44
C ALA A 777 11.39 22.89 -44.31
N GLU A 778 10.85 24.10 -44.19
CA GLU A 778 11.66 25.32 -44.02
C GLU A 778 12.36 25.38 -42.65
N LEU A 779 11.67 24.96 -41.57
CA LEU A 779 12.28 24.87 -40.24
C LEU A 779 13.47 23.88 -40.22
N ILE A 780 13.36 22.76 -40.94
CA ILE A 780 14.43 21.76 -41.05
C ILE A 780 15.66 22.32 -41.77
N ARG A 781 15.47 23.24 -42.73
CA ARG A 781 16.57 23.88 -43.46
C ARG A 781 17.53 24.60 -42.51
N ARG A 782 17.00 25.23 -41.45
CA ARG A 782 17.74 25.97 -40.42
C ARG A 782 18.65 25.08 -39.54
N VAL A 783 18.37 23.77 -39.45
CA VAL A 783 19.10 22.84 -38.56
C VAL A 783 20.14 21.99 -39.27
N ASN A 784 20.18 22.00 -40.61
CA ASN A 784 21.12 21.18 -41.40
C ASN A 784 22.59 21.40 -41.02
N HIS A 785 23.02 22.65 -40.84
CA HIS A 785 24.38 22.99 -40.43
C HIS A 785 24.72 22.36 -39.07
N TRP A 786 23.84 22.57 -38.08
CA TRP A 786 24.01 21.99 -36.75
C TRP A 786 24.06 20.46 -36.78
N LEU A 787 23.23 19.82 -37.62
CA LEU A 787 23.16 18.37 -37.74
C LEU A 787 24.48 17.77 -38.27
N ILE A 788 25.11 18.43 -39.24
CA ILE A 788 26.42 18.04 -39.78
C ILE A 788 27.49 18.17 -38.68
N CYS A 789 27.56 19.32 -38.02
CA CYS A 789 28.51 19.54 -36.93
C CYS A 789 28.31 18.54 -35.77
N SER A 790 27.06 18.24 -35.42
CA SER A 790 26.74 17.29 -34.34
C SER A 790 27.17 15.86 -34.68
N ARG A 791 27.01 15.43 -35.94
CA ARG A 791 27.48 14.12 -36.40
C ARG A 791 29.00 14.02 -36.36
N TRP A 792 29.69 15.06 -36.81
CA TRP A 792 31.15 15.11 -36.78
C TRP A 792 31.69 15.00 -35.35
N LYS A 793 31.14 15.80 -34.42
CA LYS A 793 31.49 15.72 -32.99
C LYS A 793 31.25 14.33 -32.42
N LYS A 794 30.13 13.67 -32.77
CA LYS A 794 29.82 12.31 -32.31
C LYS A 794 30.92 11.31 -32.71
N VAL A 795 31.38 11.36 -33.96
CA VAL A 795 32.47 10.49 -34.45
C VAL A 795 33.78 10.74 -33.71
N GLN A 796 34.15 12.01 -33.52
CA GLN A 796 35.35 12.38 -32.76
C GLN A 796 35.32 11.84 -31.31
N TRP A 797 34.18 12.01 -30.62
CA TRP A 797 34.02 11.49 -29.26
C TRP A 797 34.04 9.96 -29.21
N CYS A 798 33.41 9.27 -30.16
CA CYS A 798 33.45 7.81 -30.25
C CYS A 798 34.90 7.30 -30.41
N ALA A 799 35.69 7.91 -31.30
CA ALA A 799 37.10 7.55 -31.48
C ALA A 799 37.91 7.77 -30.20
N LEU A 800 37.71 8.92 -29.54
CA LEU A 800 38.40 9.25 -28.29
C LEU A 800 38.03 8.28 -27.15
N CYS A 801 36.77 7.83 -27.07
CA CYS A 801 36.34 6.83 -26.10
C CYS A 801 37.06 5.48 -26.29
N VAL A 802 37.20 5.02 -27.54
CA VAL A 802 37.93 3.77 -27.84
C VAL A 802 39.41 3.89 -27.47
N ILE A 803 40.05 5.02 -27.79
CA ILE A 803 41.45 5.29 -27.40
C ILE A 803 41.60 5.29 -25.88
N LYS A 804 40.70 5.97 -25.15
CA LYS A 804 40.71 5.98 -23.68
C LYS A 804 40.53 4.58 -23.09
N LEU A 805 39.64 3.77 -23.65
CA LEU A 805 39.40 2.40 -23.18
C LEU A 805 40.65 1.52 -23.39
N LYS A 806 41.28 1.59 -24.57
CA LYS A 806 42.55 0.91 -24.87
C LYS A 806 43.62 1.27 -23.84
N ASN A 807 43.83 2.56 -23.59
CA ASN A 807 44.83 3.04 -22.64
C ASN A 807 44.51 2.59 -21.20
N LYS A 808 43.23 2.55 -20.82
CA LYS A 808 42.79 2.07 -19.50
C LYS A 808 43.05 0.56 -19.31
N ILE A 809 42.85 -0.24 -20.36
CA ILE A 809 43.18 -1.68 -20.33
C ILE A 809 44.68 -1.89 -20.16
N GLN A 810 45.51 -1.17 -20.92
CA GLN A 810 46.97 -1.23 -20.79
C GLN A 810 47.43 -0.81 -19.39
N TYR A 811 46.90 0.28 -18.86
CA TYR A 811 47.18 0.74 -17.49
C TYR A 811 46.83 -0.34 -16.44
N ARG A 812 45.63 -0.95 -16.53
CA ARG A 812 45.20 -2.01 -15.62
C ARG A 812 46.10 -3.24 -15.70
N ALA A 813 46.52 -3.64 -16.90
CA ALA A 813 47.44 -4.76 -17.09
C ALA A 813 48.80 -4.49 -16.41
N SER A 814 49.37 -3.29 -16.61
CA SER A 814 50.62 -2.89 -15.95
C SER A 814 50.49 -2.83 -14.42
N ALA A 815 49.37 -2.33 -13.90
CA ALA A 815 49.10 -2.29 -12.47
C ALA A 815 48.99 -3.71 -11.87
N CYS A 816 48.29 -4.64 -12.53
CA CYS A 816 48.22 -6.05 -12.13
C CYS A 816 49.61 -6.69 -12.07
N ILE A 817 50.48 -6.46 -13.07
CA ILE A 817 51.85 -7.00 -13.07
C ILE A 817 52.65 -6.46 -11.88
N LYS A 818 52.53 -5.16 -11.56
CA LYS A 818 53.18 -4.57 -10.39
C LYS A 818 52.69 -5.20 -9.09
N MET A 819 51.38 -5.38 -8.93
CA MET A 819 50.80 -6.03 -7.74
C MET A 819 51.27 -7.49 -7.62
N GLN A 820 51.20 -8.26 -8.70
CA GLN A 820 51.64 -9.66 -8.73
C GLN A 820 53.12 -9.80 -8.40
N LYS A 821 53.99 -8.95 -8.98
CA LYS A 821 55.43 -8.92 -8.67
C LYS A 821 55.67 -8.67 -7.18
N THR A 822 55.02 -7.65 -6.61
CA THR A 822 55.20 -7.27 -5.21
C THR A 822 54.73 -8.37 -4.26
N ILE A 823 53.57 -8.97 -4.53
CA ILE A 823 53.02 -10.07 -3.72
C ILE A 823 53.92 -11.31 -3.81
N ARG A 824 54.34 -11.71 -5.02
CA ARG A 824 55.25 -12.86 -5.20
C ARG A 824 56.58 -12.64 -4.46
N MET A 825 57.14 -11.43 -4.54
CA MET A 825 58.36 -11.06 -3.82
C MET A 825 58.16 -11.11 -2.30
N TRP A 826 57.05 -10.56 -1.78
CA TRP A 826 56.73 -10.59 -0.36
C TRP A 826 56.52 -12.03 0.16
N LEU A 827 55.78 -12.87 -0.57
CA LEU A 827 55.57 -14.28 -0.21
C LEU A 827 56.89 -15.05 -0.17
N CYS A 828 57.76 -14.84 -1.17
CA CYS A 828 59.09 -15.44 -1.20
C CYS A 828 59.95 -14.99 0.00
N ARG A 829 59.97 -13.68 0.28
CA ARG A 829 60.66 -13.13 1.47
C ARG A 829 60.10 -13.72 2.76
N LYS A 830 58.78 -13.78 2.94
CA LYS A 830 58.14 -14.35 4.13
C LYS A 830 58.51 -15.83 4.33
N LYS A 831 58.58 -16.61 3.26
CA LYS A 831 58.93 -18.04 3.31
C LYS A 831 60.40 -18.29 3.66
N HIS A 832 61.33 -17.53 3.08
CA HIS A 832 62.76 -17.83 3.17
C HIS A 832 63.53 -16.97 4.17
N LYS A 833 63.06 -15.77 4.53
CA LYS A 833 63.76 -14.85 5.43
C LYS A 833 64.06 -15.45 6.82
N PRO A 834 63.13 -16.15 7.50
CA PRO A 834 63.44 -16.78 8.80
C PRO A 834 64.56 -17.82 8.73
N ARG A 835 64.65 -18.56 7.60
CA ARG A 835 65.71 -19.55 7.38
C ARG A 835 67.06 -18.87 7.18
N ILE A 836 67.11 -17.82 6.36
CA ILE A 836 68.33 -17.04 6.13
C ILE A 836 68.82 -16.40 7.43
N ASP A 837 67.93 -15.70 8.15
CA ASP A 837 68.27 -15.04 9.42
C ASP A 837 68.74 -16.08 10.47
N GLY A 838 68.11 -17.26 10.50
CA GLY A 838 68.51 -18.40 11.33
C GLY A 838 69.89 -18.96 11.01
N MET A 839 70.19 -19.21 9.73
CA MET A 839 71.51 -19.69 9.29
C MET A 839 72.61 -18.70 9.66
N VAL A 840 72.37 -17.40 9.46
CA VAL A 840 73.33 -16.34 9.83
C VAL A 840 73.61 -16.35 11.34
N LYS A 841 72.58 -16.53 12.19
CA LYS A 841 72.75 -16.66 13.64
C LYS A 841 73.60 -17.88 14.02
N VAL A 842 73.28 -19.06 13.50
CA VAL A 842 74.03 -20.30 13.81
C VAL A 842 75.47 -20.22 13.31
N GLN A 843 75.70 -19.64 12.13
CA GLN A 843 77.04 -19.46 11.58
C GLN A 843 77.88 -18.45 12.39
N THR A 844 77.23 -17.45 12.99
CA THR A 844 77.87 -16.54 13.94
C THR A 844 78.26 -17.27 15.24
N LEU A 845 77.44 -18.21 15.71
CA LEU A 845 77.77 -19.06 16.86
C LEU A 845 78.96 -19.98 16.57
N LYS A 846 79.03 -20.56 15.35
CA LYS A 846 80.20 -21.35 14.91
C LYS A 846 81.49 -20.54 14.98
N LYS A 847 81.49 -19.29 14.46
CA LYS A 847 82.65 -18.39 14.54
C LYS A 847 83.08 -18.07 15.99
N ARG A 848 82.16 -18.11 16.96
CA ARG A 848 82.52 -17.94 18.39
C ARG A 848 83.18 -19.21 18.95
N LEU A 849 82.80 -20.38 18.46
CA LEU A 849 83.39 -21.66 18.85
C LEU A 849 84.86 -21.78 18.41
N ASP A 850 85.24 -21.19 17.27
CA ASP A 850 86.63 -21.14 16.83
C ASP A 850 87.55 -20.48 17.89
N LYS A 851 87.06 -19.44 18.57
CA LYS A 851 87.77 -18.82 19.71
C LYS A 851 87.85 -19.74 20.94
N PHE A 852 86.86 -20.60 21.16
CA PHE A 852 86.95 -21.61 22.21
C PHE A 852 88.01 -22.66 21.89
N ASN A 853 88.12 -23.08 20.63
CA ASN A 853 89.19 -23.98 20.18
C ASN A 853 90.59 -23.38 20.42
N GLU A 854 90.77 -22.07 20.20
CA GLU A 854 92.04 -21.37 20.55
C GLU A 854 92.34 -21.44 22.06
N VAL A 855 91.35 -21.17 22.92
CA VAL A 855 91.52 -21.22 24.38
C VAL A 855 91.79 -22.64 24.89
N VAL A 856 91.10 -23.65 24.37
CA VAL A 856 91.30 -25.06 24.76
C VAL A 856 92.69 -25.56 24.36
N ASN A 857 93.23 -25.08 23.24
CA ASN A 857 94.57 -25.45 22.81
C ASN A 857 95.68 -24.95 23.75
N ALA A 858 95.42 -23.89 24.52
CA ALA A 858 96.35 -23.27 25.46
C ALA A 858 96.35 -23.89 26.88
N LEU A 859 95.38 -24.76 27.21
CA LEU A 859 95.30 -25.45 28.52
C LEU A 859 96.29 -26.63 28.58
N LYS A 860 96.99 -26.82 29.71
CA LYS A 860 97.92 -27.94 29.91
C LYS A 860 97.23 -29.18 30.49
N GLU A 861 96.33 -29.02 31.45
CA GLU A 861 95.57 -30.12 32.06
C GLU A 861 94.09 -30.15 31.60
N GLY A 862 93.51 -31.35 31.47
CA GLY A 862 92.10 -31.52 31.06
C GLY A 862 91.77 -31.19 29.59
N LYS A 863 92.79 -30.95 28.75
CA LYS A 863 92.68 -30.61 27.32
C LYS A 863 91.87 -31.63 26.51
N ALA A 864 92.06 -32.92 26.75
CA ALA A 864 91.38 -33.98 26.00
C ALA A 864 89.85 -33.98 26.22
N GLU A 865 89.41 -33.74 27.46
CA GLU A 865 87.99 -33.68 27.81
C GLU A 865 87.32 -32.43 27.24
N MET A 866 87.97 -31.27 27.36
CA MET A 866 87.42 -30.01 26.84
C MET A 866 87.41 -29.97 25.32
N SER A 867 88.45 -30.50 24.66
CA SER A 867 88.50 -30.62 23.21
C SER A 867 87.39 -31.51 22.68
N LYS A 868 87.04 -32.59 23.40
CA LYS A 868 85.88 -33.43 23.07
C LYS A 868 84.56 -32.66 23.17
N GLN A 869 84.33 -31.92 24.26
CA GLN A 869 83.10 -31.12 24.44
C GLN A 869 82.94 -30.01 23.38
N VAL A 870 84.03 -29.33 23.00
CA VAL A 870 84.01 -28.32 21.93
C VAL A 870 83.68 -28.97 20.58
N LYS A 871 84.28 -30.13 20.29
CA LYS A 871 84.03 -30.88 19.04
C LYS A 871 82.60 -31.42 18.95
N ASP A 872 82.05 -31.89 20.06
CA ASP A 872 80.64 -32.34 20.13
C ASP A 872 79.66 -31.17 19.89
N LEU A 873 79.99 -29.98 20.41
CA LEU A 873 79.22 -28.76 20.17
C LEU A 873 79.35 -28.27 18.72
N GLU A 874 80.54 -28.40 18.10
CA GLU A 874 80.77 -28.09 16.69
C GLU A 874 79.93 -28.98 15.77
N LEU A 875 79.92 -30.30 16.01
CA LEU A 875 79.09 -31.26 15.29
C LEU A 875 77.60 -30.95 15.45
N SER A 876 77.17 -30.52 16.64
CA SER A 876 75.77 -30.14 16.91
C SER A 876 75.37 -28.86 16.15
N ILE A 877 76.28 -27.88 16.04
CA ILE A 877 76.08 -26.65 15.27
C ILE A 877 75.99 -26.96 13.77
N ASP A 878 76.88 -27.82 13.25
CA ASP A 878 76.88 -28.22 11.84
C ASP A 878 75.64 -29.07 11.48
N ALA A 879 75.19 -29.92 12.40
CA ALA A 879 73.94 -30.65 12.27
C ALA A 879 72.75 -29.69 12.17
N LEU A 880 72.69 -28.64 13.01
CA LEU A 880 71.63 -27.63 12.93
C LEU A 880 71.70 -26.82 11.62
N LEU A 881 72.90 -26.44 11.16
CA LEU A 881 73.06 -25.75 9.87
C LEU A 881 72.56 -26.60 8.69
N SER A 882 72.91 -27.89 8.68
CA SER A 882 72.45 -28.84 7.67
C SER A 882 70.92 -29.01 7.72
N LYS A 883 70.36 -29.09 8.93
CA LYS A 883 68.91 -29.21 9.16
C LYS A 883 68.13 -27.98 8.70
N ILE A 884 68.62 -26.77 8.98
CA ILE A 884 67.99 -25.51 8.49
C ILE A 884 68.10 -25.41 6.96
N LYS A 885 69.20 -25.91 6.37
CA LYS A 885 69.42 -25.89 4.91
C LYS A 885 68.52 -26.87 4.17
N ASN A 886 68.34 -28.07 4.70
CA ASN A 886 67.65 -29.16 4.00
C ASN A 886 66.17 -29.28 4.38
N THR A 887 65.75 -28.76 5.54
CA THR A 887 64.39 -28.92 6.06
C THR A 887 63.65 -27.59 6.18
N ILE A 888 62.34 -27.58 5.98
CA ILE A 888 61.49 -26.40 6.19
C ILE A 888 61.17 -26.32 7.69
N MET A 889 61.91 -25.47 8.42
CA MET A 889 61.67 -25.21 9.84
C MET A 889 60.99 -23.85 10.05
N THR A 890 60.08 -23.78 11.01
CA THR A 890 59.45 -22.52 11.43
C THR A 890 60.43 -21.67 12.24
N ARG A 891 60.19 -20.35 12.30
CA ARG A 891 61.07 -19.42 13.04
C ARG A 891 61.26 -19.84 14.50
N GLU A 892 60.18 -20.25 15.17
CA GLU A 892 60.21 -20.68 16.56
C GLU A 892 61.01 -21.98 16.78
N GLN A 893 60.99 -22.91 15.81
CA GLN A 893 61.78 -24.13 15.88
C GLN A 893 63.28 -23.83 15.73
N ILE A 894 63.62 -22.93 14.81
CA ILE A 894 65.01 -22.50 14.60
C ILE A 894 65.52 -21.75 15.83
N GLU A 895 64.72 -20.85 16.42
CA GLU A 895 65.10 -20.11 17.63
C GLU A 895 65.24 -21.05 18.83
N ARG A 896 64.34 -22.02 19.03
CA ARG A 896 64.46 -23.03 20.10
C ARG A 896 65.74 -23.88 20.00
N GLU A 897 66.05 -24.42 18.83
CA GLU A 897 67.26 -25.23 18.64
C GLU A 897 68.54 -24.38 18.76
N TYR A 898 68.51 -23.14 18.28
CA TYR A 898 69.60 -22.18 18.47
C TYR A 898 69.82 -21.84 19.95
N ASP A 899 68.75 -21.54 20.70
CA ASP A 899 68.84 -21.18 22.12
C ASP A 899 69.39 -22.34 22.96
N ASN A 900 69.05 -23.59 22.61
CA ASN A 900 69.64 -24.77 23.23
C ASN A 900 71.16 -24.84 22.98
N LEU A 901 71.62 -24.59 21.76
CA LEU A 901 73.05 -24.55 21.45
C LEU A 901 73.76 -23.38 22.16
N VAL A 902 73.12 -22.22 22.29
CA VAL A 902 73.65 -21.08 23.04
C VAL A 902 73.77 -21.42 24.52
N LYS A 903 72.79 -22.11 25.12
CA LYS A 903 72.88 -22.59 26.51
C LYS A 903 74.04 -23.57 26.69
N SER A 904 74.19 -24.54 25.80
CA SER A 904 75.32 -25.48 25.83
C SER A 904 76.67 -24.77 25.65
N SER A 905 76.73 -23.78 24.74
CA SER A 905 77.92 -22.95 24.55
C SER A 905 78.24 -22.10 25.79
N GLY A 906 77.24 -21.57 26.48
CA GLY A 906 77.39 -20.82 27.73
C GLY A 906 77.87 -21.70 28.89
N GLN A 907 77.36 -22.93 28.99
CA GLN A 907 77.85 -23.92 29.96
C GLN A 907 79.33 -24.27 29.71
N LEU A 908 79.71 -24.44 28.45
CA LEU A 908 81.10 -24.69 28.02
C LEU A 908 82.03 -23.51 28.33
N LEU A 909 81.56 -22.27 28.12
CA LEU A 909 82.31 -21.07 28.49
C LEU A 909 82.57 -21.03 30.01
N ASN A 910 81.55 -21.31 30.81
CA ASN A 910 81.66 -21.30 32.28
C ASN A 910 82.62 -22.39 32.77
N SER A 911 82.58 -23.60 32.20
CA SER A 911 83.52 -24.67 32.55
C SER A 911 84.96 -24.33 32.15
N LEU A 912 85.17 -23.72 30.98
CA LEU A 912 86.49 -23.23 30.53
C LEU A 912 87.04 -22.12 31.44
N GLN A 913 86.20 -21.15 31.84
CA GLN A 913 86.61 -20.09 32.76
C GLN A 913 86.96 -20.61 34.15
N LYS A 914 86.20 -21.60 34.66
CA LYS A 914 86.49 -22.22 35.95
C LYS A 914 87.82 -22.95 35.92
N ARG A 915 88.08 -23.77 34.89
CA ARG A 915 89.36 -24.48 34.74
C ARG A 915 90.55 -23.55 34.53
N LYS A 916 90.39 -22.49 33.75
CA LYS A 916 91.45 -21.50 33.57
C LYS A 916 91.83 -20.83 34.90
N LYS A 917 90.85 -20.52 35.76
CA LYS A 917 91.12 -20.00 37.11
C LYS A 917 91.82 -21.01 38.00
N GLU A 918 91.40 -22.28 37.95
CA GLU A 918 92.05 -23.38 38.69
C GLU A 918 93.52 -23.54 38.26
N GLU A 919 93.82 -23.43 36.96
CA GLU A 919 95.19 -23.52 36.42
C GLU A 919 96.05 -22.29 36.78
N GLU A 920 95.49 -21.08 36.71
CA GLU A 920 96.15 -19.84 37.15
C GLU A 920 96.44 -19.84 38.67
N GLU A 921 95.54 -20.39 39.48
CA GLU A 921 95.75 -20.60 40.93
C GLU A 921 96.82 -21.67 41.19
N ALA A 922 96.81 -22.78 40.45
CA ALA A 922 97.83 -23.82 40.54
C ALA A 922 99.23 -23.30 40.15
N GLU A 923 99.35 -22.54 39.05
CA GLU A 923 100.63 -21.90 38.66
C GLU A 923 101.08 -20.85 39.69
N ARG A 924 100.15 -20.07 40.28
CA ARG A 924 100.49 -19.17 41.39
C ARG A 924 101.00 -19.93 42.61
N LEU A 925 100.32 -21.01 43.01
CA LEU A 925 100.75 -21.86 44.12
C LEU A 925 102.12 -22.50 43.84
N HIS A 926 102.37 -22.95 42.60
CA HIS A 926 103.65 -23.51 42.18
C HIS A 926 104.76 -22.46 42.19
N LYS A 927 104.51 -21.23 41.70
CA LYS A 927 105.47 -20.12 41.78
C LYS A 927 105.76 -19.70 43.22
N ILE A 928 104.74 -19.64 44.09
CA ILE A 928 104.94 -19.36 45.52
C ILE A 928 105.74 -20.48 46.20
N GLN A 929 105.55 -21.76 45.80
CA GLN A 929 106.35 -22.88 46.30
C GLN A 929 107.80 -22.86 45.79
N GLU A 930 108.05 -22.45 44.55
CA GLU A 930 109.41 -22.28 44.02
C GLU A 930 110.13 -21.08 44.64
N GLU A 931 109.44 -19.97 44.90
CA GLU A 931 110.01 -18.81 45.60
C GLU A 931 110.30 -19.13 47.07
N LYS A 932 109.46 -19.92 47.75
CA LYS A 932 109.72 -20.43 49.11
C LYS A 932 110.85 -21.47 49.17
N LYS A 933 111.23 -22.10 48.06
CA LYS A 933 112.39 -23.02 47.97
C LYS A 933 113.71 -22.31 47.62
N LYS A 934 113.70 -21.00 47.35
CA LYS A 934 114.88 -20.19 46.98
C LYS A 934 115.24 -19.04 47.95
N LYS A 935 114.50 -18.87 49.05
CA LYS A 935 115.00 -18.17 50.25
C LYS A 935 115.48 -19.22 51.25
#